data_AF-A0AAW6CRQ4-F1
#
_entry.id   AF-A0AAW6CRQ4-F1
#
_cell.length_a   1.000
_cell.length_b   1.000
_cell.length_c   1.000
_cell.angle_alpha   90.00
_cell.angle_beta   90.00
_cell.angle_gamma   90.00
#
_symmetry.space_group_name_H-M   'P 1'
#
loop_
_entity.id
_entity.type
_entity.pdbx_description
1 polymer ?
#
loop_
_entity_poly.entity_id
_entity_poly.type
_entity_poly.pdbx_seq_one_letter_code
_entity_poly.pdbx_strand_id
1 'polypeptide(L)'
;MKRIISLMLTLAVALSLLILPAGAASTPEEALGEVNIYSGGYSMNYLAVNGRVQTQSYTYFLYRNSVGETQEIPAYCVTPDQYGVPQTVPEGESIRYLAEEKASDSKVVGLVANMYPHRSLAELGLTNKYQAFYAGKIALWCYLIPEWDISDVTVAPGLTGPEREIGESILNAAVKIYTQGTTWTSVAEPQLTTSPDQEAAYPVTIDGAAYRQQVFTVTSPTWVDGQAVNVSFQDGTDVPEGARIVDENNQDITQVKVSNTGDGYKGTFKVLYPEDCVAGQSGSVQLSLSADVYQYVVFYALCQEVDQYGNLQSYLCDTDPKVSLLRNAISNYSDTDEPDDPDEPTPPPSETALKITKYEAGTTVTLSGATFEVVGPDGDTIGVYTTPESGSITIPLTEVGNYTIYERVPPEYHLLDEEPVKQVTVKYGETAEVDFENEPYGDLRIEKIDASTGASLAGARIQIKHIESGATYTGTTGTGGSYTFTELKPGAYEIRELSAPEGWERDSQTYTTTVVAGDCVTYTLKNEALPGLKIIKYDRESHETMPGVTFRIWRDGELLGDYETDALGEILLTDCRPGTYRVQEVDTGDSGHLADSTPQEIELKAGDSIKELYFFNDQKPGIWLVKVDSANPSKVIPNAKFRIEAVDGSFGPAEFVTDQNGEIDLSELPTGAYVVTELDCPGYIIDEAQRIIQLEANQTARFVFTNSVQPSLHLIKLSADGSRLAGV
;
A
#
# COMPACT_ATOMS: atom_id res chain seq x y z
N MET A 1 1.55 -3.24 -61.24
CA MET A 1 0.79 -2.63 -60.13
C MET A 1 -0.48 -3.36 -59.73
N LYS A 2 -1.37 -3.79 -60.64
CA LYS A 2 -2.65 -4.46 -60.25
C LYS A 2 -2.53 -5.86 -59.61
N ARG A 3 -1.42 -6.60 -59.81
CA ARG A 3 -1.20 -7.92 -59.17
C ARG A 3 -0.64 -7.85 -57.74
N ILE A 4 0.01 -6.74 -57.37
CA ILE A 4 0.56 -6.53 -56.02
C ILE A 4 -0.54 -6.00 -55.08
N ILE A 5 -1.41 -5.12 -55.59
CA ILE A 5 -2.57 -4.61 -54.84
C ILE A 5 -3.59 -5.74 -54.57
N SER A 6 -3.77 -6.68 -55.50
CA SER A 6 -4.68 -7.81 -55.29
C SER A 6 -4.15 -8.83 -54.27
N LEU A 7 -2.83 -8.96 -54.10
CA LEU A 7 -2.20 -9.82 -53.10
C LEU A 7 -2.26 -9.19 -51.70
N MET A 8 -2.07 -7.85 -51.60
CA MET A 8 -2.25 -7.13 -50.34
C MET A 8 -3.72 -7.07 -49.88
N LEU A 9 -4.69 -7.00 -50.80
CA LEU A 9 -6.11 -7.01 -50.44
C LEU A 9 -6.61 -8.40 -50.03
N THR A 10 -6.02 -9.48 -50.55
CA THR A 10 -6.33 -10.84 -50.08
C THR A 10 -5.64 -11.16 -48.75
N LEU A 11 -4.46 -10.60 -48.48
CA LEU A 11 -3.80 -10.71 -47.18
C LEU A 11 -4.54 -9.89 -46.09
N ALA A 12 -5.09 -8.72 -46.45
CA ALA A 12 -5.88 -7.89 -45.53
C ALA A 12 -7.27 -8.48 -45.21
N VAL A 13 -7.89 -9.20 -46.16
CA VAL A 13 -9.19 -9.87 -45.94
C VAL A 13 -9.03 -11.23 -45.25
N ALA A 14 -7.89 -11.90 -45.40
CA ALA A 14 -7.56 -13.12 -44.65
C ALA A 14 -7.20 -12.82 -43.18
N LEU A 15 -6.63 -11.65 -42.87
CA LEU A 15 -6.40 -11.20 -41.50
C LEU A 15 -7.69 -10.72 -40.79
N SER A 16 -8.72 -10.29 -41.52
CA SER A 16 -9.98 -9.80 -40.94
C SER A 16 -11.03 -10.89 -40.66
N LEU A 17 -10.75 -12.15 -40.99
CA LEU A 17 -11.64 -13.31 -40.76
C LEU A 17 -11.11 -14.29 -39.71
N LEU A 18 -9.99 -13.97 -39.06
CA LEU A 18 -9.60 -14.59 -37.79
C LEU A 18 -10.34 -13.86 -36.66
N ILE A 19 -11.62 -14.18 -36.49
CA ILE A 19 -12.22 -14.11 -35.16
C ILE A 19 -11.53 -15.24 -34.39
N LEU A 20 -10.42 -14.90 -33.74
CA LEU A 20 -9.87 -15.73 -32.69
C LEU A 20 -11.01 -15.94 -31.68
N PRO A 21 -11.35 -17.18 -31.30
CA PRO A 21 -12.01 -17.35 -30.01
C PRO A 21 -11.11 -16.63 -29.00
N ALA A 22 -11.71 -15.89 -28.06
CA ALA A 22 -10.99 -15.39 -26.90
C ALA A 22 -10.33 -16.59 -26.22
N GLY A 23 -9.08 -16.84 -26.58
CA GLY A 23 -8.24 -17.84 -25.94
C GLY A 23 -7.95 -17.31 -24.55
N ALA A 24 -8.07 -18.18 -23.56
CA ALA A 24 -7.44 -18.00 -22.27
C ALA A 24 -6.01 -17.50 -22.50
N ALA A 25 -5.61 -16.38 -21.87
CA ALA A 25 -4.27 -15.89 -22.09
C ALA A 25 -3.28 -16.90 -21.50
N SER A 26 -2.16 -17.07 -22.20
CA SER A 26 -1.16 -18.08 -21.91
C SER A 26 0.19 -17.40 -21.69
N THR A 27 0.28 -16.50 -20.70
CA THR A 27 1.53 -15.93 -20.16
C THR A 27 1.39 -15.53 -18.68
N PRO A 28 2.47 -15.46 -17.88
CA PRO A 28 2.46 -15.33 -16.41
C PRO A 28 1.98 -13.98 -15.84
N GLU A 29 1.59 -13.03 -16.68
CA GLU A 29 1.19 -11.66 -16.31
C GLU A 29 -0.29 -11.39 -16.65
N GLU A 30 -1.19 -12.31 -16.33
CA GLU A 30 -2.63 -11.98 -16.36
C GLU A 30 -2.97 -11.14 -15.12
N ALA A 31 -2.76 -9.83 -15.23
CA ALA A 31 -3.47 -8.88 -14.39
C ALA A 31 -4.96 -9.19 -14.38
N LEU A 32 -5.63 -9.03 -13.22
CA LEU A 32 -7.09 -9.08 -13.16
C LEU A 32 -7.73 -7.99 -14.03
N GLY A 33 -6.98 -6.93 -14.33
CA GLY A 33 -7.39 -5.84 -15.20
C GLY A 33 -8.43 -4.96 -14.52
N GLU A 34 -9.40 -4.45 -15.29
CA GLU A 34 -10.47 -3.64 -14.72
C GLU A 34 -11.43 -4.50 -13.88
N VAL A 35 -11.58 -4.13 -12.61
CA VAL A 35 -12.55 -4.74 -11.69
C VAL A 35 -13.50 -3.69 -11.13
N ASN A 36 -14.74 -4.10 -10.86
CA ASN A 36 -15.72 -3.26 -10.16
C ASN A 36 -15.78 -3.72 -8.71
N ILE A 37 -15.44 -2.83 -7.79
CA ILE A 37 -15.54 -3.10 -6.35
C ILE A 37 -16.86 -2.53 -5.86
N TYR A 38 -17.68 -3.40 -5.27
CA TYR A 38 -19.04 -3.13 -4.83
C TYR A 38 -19.12 -2.84 -3.33
N SER A 39 -20.02 -1.94 -2.97
CA SER A 39 -20.48 -1.76 -1.59
C SER A 39 -21.46 -2.87 -1.23
N GLY A 40 -21.11 -3.70 -0.25
CA GLY A 40 -21.91 -4.86 0.15
C GLY A 40 -23.09 -4.56 1.09
N GLY A 41 -23.26 -3.31 1.53
CA GLY A 41 -24.38 -2.87 2.40
C GLY A 41 -24.42 -3.45 3.81
N TYR A 42 -23.57 -4.43 4.13
CA TYR A 42 -23.53 -5.11 5.41
C TYR A 42 -22.30 -4.68 6.23
N SER A 43 -22.48 -4.34 7.50
CA SER A 43 -21.41 -3.93 8.41
C SER A 43 -21.45 -4.70 9.73
N MET A 44 -20.27 -4.91 10.33
CA MET A 44 -20.08 -5.61 11.59
C MET A 44 -19.15 -4.81 12.52
N ASN A 45 -19.24 -5.08 13.83
CA ASN A 45 -18.49 -4.36 14.86
C ASN A 45 -18.12 -5.25 16.07
N TYR A 46 -17.73 -6.50 15.80
CA TYR A 46 -17.52 -7.53 16.83
C TYR A 46 -16.18 -7.44 17.57
N LEU A 47 -15.18 -6.75 17.02
CA LEU A 47 -13.84 -6.65 17.61
C LEU A 47 -13.48 -5.20 17.93
N ALA A 48 -12.66 -5.03 18.96
CA ALA A 48 -12.03 -3.78 19.34
C ALA A 48 -10.51 -3.88 19.21
N VAL A 49 -9.88 -2.83 18.70
CA VAL A 49 -8.43 -2.68 18.62
C VAL A 49 -8.05 -1.44 19.41
N ASN A 50 -7.06 -1.54 20.31
CA ASN A 50 -6.68 -0.46 21.23
C ASN A 50 -7.89 0.10 22.03
N GLY A 51 -8.81 -0.79 22.42
CA GLY A 51 -10.02 -0.45 23.16
C GLY A 51 -11.12 0.25 22.36
N ARG A 52 -10.94 0.47 21.05
CA ARG A 52 -11.95 1.07 20.16
C ARG A 52 -12.61 0.01 19.30
N VAL A 53 -13.94 -0.07 19.33
CA VAL A 53 -14.73 -0.96 18.47
C VAL A 53 -14.55 -0.56 17.01
N GLN A 54 -14.16 -1.52 16.19
CA GLN A 54 -13.92 -1.30 14.76
C GLN A 54 -15.16 -1.68 13.97
N THR A 55 -15.72 -0.76 13.19
CA THR A 55 -16.84 -1.09 12.29
C THR A 55 -16.29 -1.33 10.90
N GLN A 56 -16.60 -2.49 10.31
CA GLN A 56 -16.15 -2.83 8.96
C GLN A 56 -17.33 -3.20 8.07
N SER A 57 -17.37 -2.56 6.91
CA SER A 57 -18.36 -2.80 5.86
C SER A 57 -17.81 -3.77 4.82
N TYR A 58 -18.65 -4.69 4.38
CA TYR A 58 -18.32 -5.71 3.40
C TYR A 58 -18.12 -5.10 2.01
N THR A 59 -17.04 -5.49 1.35
CA THR A 59 -16.68 -5.11 -0.02
C THR A 59 -16.33 -6.35 -0.82
N TYR A 60 -16.71 -6.37 -2.08
CA TYR A 60 -16.48 -7.51 -2.96
C TYR A 60 -16.30 -7.07 -4.41
N PHE A 61 -15.77 -7.96 -5.24
CA PHE A 61 -15.81 -7.86 -6.69
C PHE A 61 -16.40 -9.14 -7.28
N LEU A 62 -16.84 -9.05 -8.53
CA LEU A 62 -17.37 -10.20 -9.26
C LEU A 62 -16.28 -10.74 -10.19
N TYR A 63 -15.92 -12.00 -10.00
CA TYR A 63 -14.96 -12.70 -10.84
C TYR A 63 -15.66 -13.77 -11.66
N ARG A 64 -15.25 -13.96 -12.92
CA ARG A 64 -15.75 -15.04 -13.76
C ARG A 64 -14.66 -16.09 -13.92
N ASN A 65 -14.88 -17.27 -13.35
CA ASN A 65 -13.89 -18.36 -13.40
C ASN A 65 -13.76 -18.97 -14.81
N SER A 66 -12.76 -19.83 -14.99
CA SER A 66 -12.46 -20.52 -16.26
C SER A 66 -13.61 -21.36 -16.81
N VAL A 67 -14.52 -21.81 -15.95
CA VAL A 67 -15.73 -22.58 -16.31
C VAL A 67 -16.92 -21.68 -16.66
N GLY A 68 -16.75 -20.36 -16.58
CA GLY A 68 -17.73 -19.34 -16.96
C GLY A 68 -18.70 -18.93 -15.86
N GLU A 69 -18.53 -19.42 -14.63
CA GLU A 69 -19.36 -19.08 -13.47
C GLU A 69 -18.90 -17.77 -12.83
N THR A 70 -19.84 -16.92 -12.43
CA THR A 70 -19.56 -15.69 -11.69
C THR A 70 -19.56 -15.98 -10.19
N GLN A 71 -18.46 -15.63 -9.54
CA GLN A 71 -18.25 -15.75 -8.11
C GLN A 71 -18.11 -14.37 -7.48
N GLU A 72 -18.65 -14.23 -6.28
CA GLU A 72 -18.49 -13.05 -5.45
C GLU A 72 -17.27 -13.25 -4.55
N ILE A 73 -16.24 -12.43 -4.73
CA ILE A 73 -14.98 -12.56 -3.99
C ILE A 73 -14.79 -11.31 -3.13
N PRO A 74 -14.49 -11.43 -1.83
CA PRO A 74 -14.22 -10.27 -1.00
C PRO A 74 -13.01 -9.46 -1.49
N ALA A 75 -13.14 -8.14 -1.50
CA ALA A 75 -12.05 -7.22 -1.79
C ALA A 75 -11.59 -6.55 -0.50
N TYR A 76 -10.31 -6.63 -0.16
CA TYR A 76 -9.78 -6.16 1.14
C TYR A 76 -9.03 -4.85 0.99
N CYS A 77 -9.50 -3.76 1.58
CA CYS A 77 -8.81 -2.47 1.49
C CYS A 77 -7.49 -2.46 2.26
N VAL A 78 -6.46 -1.83 1.68
CA VAL A 78 -5.09 -1.78 2.21
C VAL A 78 -4.61 -0.39 2.63
N THR A 79 -5.40 0.65 2.38
CA THR A 79 -5.11 2.03 2.80
C THR A 79 -6.18 2.52 3.78
N PRO A 80 -6.11 2.10 5.05
CA PRO A 80 -7.19 2.26 6.03
C PRO A 80 -7.51 3.71 6.40
N ASP A 81 -6.63 4.64 6.08
CA ASP A 81 -6.72 6.09 6.32
C ASP A 81 -7.60 6.84 5.30
N GLN A 82 -7.97 6.20 4.19
CA GLN A 82 -8.78 6.80 3.11
C GLN A 82 -10.25 6.34 3.15
N TYR A 83 -11.13 7.10 2.50
CA TYR A 83 -12.51 6.67 2.27
C TYR A 83 -12.56 5.48 1.31
N GLY A 84 -13.31 4.43 1.68
CA GLY A 84 -13.50 3.25 0.83
C GLY A 84 -14.77 3.35 -0.02
N VAL A 85 -14.97 2.33 -0.85
CA VAL A 85 -16.20 2.14 -1.65
C VAL A 85 -17.46 2.22 -0.79
N PRO A 86 -17.58 1.55 0.39
CA PRO A 86 -18.80 1.57 1.19
C PRO A 86 -19.19 2.94 1.74
N GLN A 87 -18.22 3.85 1.90
CA GLN A 87 -18.45 5.22 2.36
C GLN A 87 -18.82 6.16 1.21
N THR A 88 -18.62 5.72 -0.04
CA THR A 88 -18.69 6.57 -1.23
C THR A 88 -19.93 6.29 -2.08
N VAL A 89 -20.32 5.02 -2.21
CA VAL A 89 -21.48 4.58 -3.00
C VAL A 89 -22.44 3.71 -2.18
N PRO A 90 -23.76 3.74 -2.47
CA PRO A 90 -24.75 2.94 -1.75
C PRO A 90 -24.58 1.44 -2.00
N GLU A 91 -25.29 0.62 -1.21
CA GLU A 91 -25.31 -0.83 -1.35
C GLU A 91 -25.64 -1.27 -2.79
N GLY A 92 -24.84 -2.19 -3.33
CA GLY A 92 -25.01 -2.76 -4.66
C GLY A 92 -24.43 -1.91 -5.80
N GLU A 93 -24.00 -0.67 -5.53
CA GLU A 93 -23.23 0.13 -6.48
C GLU A 93 -21.72 -0.18 -6.37
N SER A 94 -20.99 0.09 -7.46
CA SER A 94 -19.56 -0.15 -7.57
C SER A 94 -18.81 1.06 -8.08
N ILE A 95 -17.51 1.07 -7.79
CA ILE A 95 -16.54 2.01 -8.36
C ILE A 95 -15.55 1.18 -9.18
N ARG A 96 -15.05 1.74 -10.29
CA ARG A 96 -14.09 1.07 -11.15
C ARG A 96 -12.66 1.16 -10.60
N TYR A 97 -11.98 0.02 -10.56
CA TYR A 97 -10.59 -0.14 -10.15
C TYR A 97 -9.79 -0.87 -11.23
N LEU A 98 -8.47 -0.68 -11.21
CA LEU A 98 -7.52 -1.39 -12.08
C LEU A 98 -6.60 -2.24 -11.21
N ALA A 99 -6.68 -3.55 -11.38
CA ALA A 99 -5.93 -4.57 -10.65
C ALA A 99 -4.81 -5.16 -11.52
N GLU A 100 -3.78 -4.34 -11.77
CA GLU A 100 -2.62 -4.69 -12.61
C GLU A 100 -1.31 -4.83 -11.82
N GLU A 101 -1.28 -4.41 -10.55
CA GLU A 101 -0.08 -4.49 -9.72
C GLU A 101 -0.13 -5.75 -8.87
N LYS A 102 0.72 -6.75 -9.17
CA LYS A 102 0.88 -7.94 -8.32
C LYS A 102 1.43 -7.53 -6.96
N ALA A 103 0.85 -8.03 -5.88
CA ALA A 103 1.35 -7.81 -4.55
C ALA A 103 2.73 -8.44 -4.38
N SER A 104 3.74 -7.61 -4.11
CA SER A 104 5.13 -8.05 -3.88
C SER A 104 5.42 -8.39 -2.43
N ASP A 105 4.47 -8.12 -1.52
CA ASP A 105 4.62 -8.38 -0.11
C ASP A 105 4.19 -9.80 0.25
N SER A 106 5.17 -10.68 0.49
CA SER A 106 4.95 -12.09 0.84
C SER A 106 4.01 -12.27 2.04
N LYS A 107 4.03 -11.37 3.03
CA LYS A 107 3.15 -11.45 4.20
C LYS A 107 1.72 -11.06 3.84
N VAL A 108 1.54 -10.07 2.97
CA VAL A 108 0.20 -9.72 2.45
C VAL A 108 -0.38 -10.90 1.66
N VAL A 109 0.41 -11.52 0.79
CA VAL A 109 -0.01 -12.71 0.04
C VAL A 109 -0.32 -13.87 0.99
N GLY A 110 0.54 -14.14 1.97
CA GLY A 110 0.33 -15.16 2.98
C GLY A 110 -0.91 -14.92 3.85
N LEU A 111 -1.20 -13.66 4.19
CA LEU A 111 -2.43 -13.27 4.88
C LEU A 111 -3.65 -13.63 4.02
N VAL A 112 -3.69 -13.18 2.75
CA VAL A 112 -4.79 -13.47 1.82
C VAL A 112 -4.97 -14.98 1.60
N ALA A 113 -3.89 -15.73 1.42
CA ALA A 113 -3.92 -17.19 1.27
C ALA A 113 -4.49 -17.92 2.51
N ASN A 114 -4.52 -17.26 3.68
CA ASN A 114 -5.16 -17.78 4.89
C ASN A 114 -6.55 -17.19 5.17
N MET A 115 -7.05 -16.26 4.33
CA MET A 115 -8.40 -15.70 4.42
C MET A 115 -9.41 -16.54 3.63
N TYR A 116 -10.70 -16.24 3.82
CA TYR A 116 -11.76 -16.73 2.95
C TYR A 116 -11.69 -16.02 1.57
N PRO A 117 -11.89 -16.71 0.44
CA PRO A 117 -12.41 -18.08 0.31
C PRO A 117 -11.36 -19.20 0.36
N HIS A 118 -10.06 -18.89 0.39
CA HIS A 118 -8.99 -19.90 0.40
C HIS A 118 -9.07 -20.85 1.60
N ARG A 119 -9.34 -20.30 2.79
CA ARG A 119 -9.73 -21.08 3.96
C ARG A 119 -11.24 -21.14 4.06
N SER A 120 -11.76 -22.35 4.17
CA SER A 120 -13.17 -22.58 4.36
C SER A 120 -13.66 -21.99 5.68
N LEU A 121 -14.95 -21.68 5.75
CA LEU A 121 -15.58 -21.19 6.97
C LEU A 121 -15.39 -22.16 8.14
N ALA A 122 -15.43 -23.48 7.87
CA ALA A 122 -15.20 -24.52 8.86
C ALA A 122 -13.76 -24.48 9.41
N GLU A 123 -12.75 -24.32 8.55
CA GLU A 123 -11.35 -24.21 8.98
C GLU A 123 -11.06 -22.95 9.80
N LEU A 124 -11.78 -21.86 9.52
CA LEU A 124 -11.70 -20.61 10.28
C LEU A 124 -12.56 -20.64 11.55
N GLY A 125 -13.42 -21.64 11.73
CA GLY A 125 -14.36 -21.71 12.86
C GLY A 125 -15.49 -20.67 12.78
N LEU A 126 -15.89 -20.28 11.57
CA LEU A 126 -16.86 -19.23 11.28
C LEU A 126 -18.10 -19.79 10.59
N THR A 127 -19.19 -19.04 10.63
CA THR A 127 -20.51 -19.52 10.15
C THR A 127 -20.94 -18.91 8.82
N ASN A 128 -20.34 -17.79 8.41
CA ASN A 128 -20.66 -17.10 7.16
C ASN A 128 -19.49 -16.27 6.64
N LYS A 129 -19.56 -15.91 5.34
CA LYS A 129 -18.53 -15.13 4.64
C LYS A 129 -18.28 -13.74 5.23
N TYR A 130 -19.29 -13.10 5.84
CA TYR A 130 -19.13 -11.77 6.41
C TYR A 130 -18.23 -11.81 7.65
N GLN A 131 -18.43 -12.79 8.53
CA GLN A 131 -17.54 -13.03 9.67
C GLN A 131 -16.10 -13.27 9.20
N ALA A 132 -15.93 -14.05 8.14
CA ALA A 132 -14.60 -14.37 7.59
C ALA A 132 -13.92 -13.15 6.95
N PHE A 133 -14.68 -12.35 6.19
CA PHE A 133 -14.21 -11.06 5.69
C PHE A 133 -13.77 -10.14 6.82
N TYR A 134 -14.60 -10.00 7.86
CA TYR A 134 -14.28 -9.14 9.00
C TYR A 134 -13.00 -9.59 9.70
N ALA A 135 -12.85 -10.90 9.96
CA ALA A 135 -11.65 -11.46 10.57
C ALA A 135 -10.40 -11.21 9.71
N GLY A 136 -10.49 -11.51 8.40
CA GLY A 136 -9.39 -11.28 7.45
C GLY A 136 -8.99 -9.81 7.36
N LYS A 137 -9.96 -8.90 7.32
CA LYS A 137 -9.71 -7.46 7.28
C LYS A 137 -9.01 -6.96 8.54
N ILE A 138 -9.43 -7.40 9.73
CA ILE A 138 -8.76 -7.04 10.99
C ILE A 138 -7.32 -7.58 11.01
N ALA A 139 -7.11 -8.84 10.60
CA ALA A 139 -5.77 -9.42 10.51
C ALA A 139 -4.87 -8.64 9.54
N LEU A 140 -5.38 -8.31 8.35
CA LEU A 140 -4.66 -7.51 7.36
C LEU A 140 -4.29 -6.12 7.92
N TRP A 141 -5.23 -5.46 8.59
CA TRP A 141 -4.99 -4.13 9.14
C TRP A 141 -4.05 -4.13 10.35
N CYS A 142 -4.03 -5.18 11.17
CA CYS A 142 -2.98 -5.36 12.18
C CYS A 142 -1.58 -5.53 11.57
N TYR A 143 -1.48 -5.92 10.30
CA TYR A 143 -0.20 -5.96 9.61
C TYR A 143 0.17 -4.62 8.96
N LEU A 144 -0.81 -3.94 8.37
CA LEU A 144 -0.59 -2.71 7.62
C LEU A 144 -0.56 -1.43 8.48
N ILE A 145 -1.22 -1.44 9.64
CA ILE A 145 -1.31 -0.29 10.56
C ILE A 145 -0.33 -0.53 11.71
N PRO A 146 0.75 0.24 11.84
CA PRO A 146 1.79 0.00 12.84
C PRO A 146 1.28 0.10 14.29
N GLU A 147 0.27 0.93 14.54
CA GLU A 147 -0.32 1.07 15.87
C GLU A 147 -1.27 -0.07 16.24
N TRP A 148 -1.59 -0.98 15.32
CA TRP A 148 -2.48 -2.10 15.55
C TRP A 148 -1.68 -3.37 15.78
N ASP A 149 -1.58 -3.82 17.03
CA ASP A 149 -1.01 -5.12 17.34
C ASP A 149 -2.12 -6.18 17.39
N ILE A 150 -1.90 -7.33 16.73
CA ILE A 150 -2.85 -8.46 16.77
C ILE A 150 -3.12 -8.95 18.21
N SER A 151 -2.14 -8.81 19.10
CA SER A 151 -2.23 -9.20 20.50
C SER A 151 -3.09 -8.27 21.35
N ASP A 152 -3.31 -7.03 20.87
CA ASP A 152 -4.18 -6.03 21.51
C ASP A 152 -5.63 -6.05 20.96
N VAL A 153 -5.91 -6.95 20.01
CA VAL A 153 -7.27 -7.15 19.49
C VAL A 153 -8.10 -7.94 20.49
N THR A 154 -9.29 -7.42 20.81
CA THR A 154 -10.22 -8.02 21.78
C THR A 154 -11.62 -8.10 21.21
N VAL A 155 -12.47 -8.92 21.82
CA VAL A 155 -13.91 -8.88 21.55
C VAL A 155 -14.49 -7.55 22.01
N ALA A 156 -15.34 -6.93 21.20
CA ALA A 156 -15.92 -5.63 21.48
C ALA A 156 -16.57 -5.59 22.88
N PRO A 157 -16.30 -4.53 23.68
CA PRO A 157 -16.86 -4.42 25.02
C PRO A 157 -18.39 -4.33 24.97
N GLY A 158 -19.05 -5.04 25.89
CA GLY A 158 -20.52 -5.03 26.01
C GLY A 158 -21.24 -6.16 25.26
N LEU A 159 -20.54 -6.94 24.42
CA LEU A 159 -21.12 -8.15 23.84
C LEU A 159 -21.34 -9.23 24.90
N THR A 160 -22.51 -9.87 24.87
CA THR A 160 -22.89 -10.94 25.82
C THR A 160 -23.57 -12.10 25.10
N GLY A 161 -23.59 -13.29 25.73
CA GLY A 161 -24.27 -14.46 25.19
C GLY A 161 -23.79 -14.84 23.76
N PRO A 162 -24.72 -15.18 22.84
CA PRO A 162 -24.36 -15.60 21.48
C PRO A 162 -23.54 -14.57 20.68
N GLU A 163 -23.75 -13.27 20.89
CA GLU A 163 -22.97 -12.23 20.18
C GLU A 163 -21.51 -12.21 20.62
N ARG A 164 -21.26 -12.51 21.90
CA ARG A 164 -19.89 -12.65 22.42
C ARG A 164 -19.21 -13.88 21.83
N GLU A 165 -19.91 -15.01 21.75
CA GLU A 165 -19.38 -16.25 21.14
C GLU A 165 -19.01 -16.05 19.67
N ILE A 166 -19.82 -15.29 18.92
CA ILE A 166 -19.49 -14.86 17.55
C ILE A 166 -18.22 -14.01 17.55
N GLY A 167 -18.14 -13.01 18.44
CA GLY A 167 -16.95 -12.18 18.57
C GLY A 167 -15.68 -12.97 18.90
N GLU A 168 -15.77 -13.94 19.81
CA GLU A 168 -14.66 -14.83 20.16
C GLU A 168 -14.22 -15.70 18.98
N SER A 169 -15.17 -16.20 18.19
CA SER A 169 -14.89 -16.98 16.98
C SER A 169 -14.18 -16.14 15.91
N ILE A 170 -14.65 -14.91 15.68
CA ILE A 170 -14.03 -13.94 14.77
C ILE A 170 -12.62 -13.56 15.24
N LEU A 171 -12.43 -13.33 16.54
CA LEU A 171 -11.11 -13.03 17.11
C LEU A 171 -10.12 -14.16 16.87
N ASN A 172 -10.53 -15.41 17.18
CA ASN A 172 -9.70 -16.59 16.97
C ASN A 172 -9.31 -16.76 15.49
N ALA A 173 -10.26 -16.51 14.58
CA ALA A 173 -9.99 -16.54 13.14
C ALA A 173 -8.99 -15.44 12.74
N ALA A 174 -9.16 -14.20 13.20
CA ALA A 174 -8.25 -13.10 12.89
C ALA A 174 -6.82 -13.37 13.38
N VAL A 175 -6.66 -13.87 14.61
CA VAL A 175 -5.36 -14.26 15.16
C VAL A 175 -4.74 -15.39 14.34
N LYS A 176 -5.52 -16.40 13.96
CA LYS A 176 -5.04 -17.52 13.13
C LYS A 176 -4.56 -17.04 11.76
N ILE A 177 -5.35 -16.21 11.08
CA ILE A 177 -5.00 -15.63 9.77
C ILE A 177 -3.68 -14.85 9.89
N TYR A 178 -3.59 -13.96 10.88
CA TYR A 178 -2.42 -13.12 11.10
C TYR A 178 -1.16 -13.95 11.36
N THR A 179 -1.24 -14.85 12.34
CA THR A 179 -0.08 -15.65 12.80
C THR A 179 0.41 -16.62 11.73
N GLN A 180 -0.47 -17.13 10.86
CA GLN A 180 -0.06 -18.00 9.76
C GLN A 180 0.46 -17.19 8.57
N GLY A 181 -0.27 -16.13 8.17
CA GLY A 181 0.08 -15.36 6.98
C GLY A 181 1.37 -14.56 7.12
N THR A 182 1.65 -14.00 8.29
CA THR A 182 2.85 -13.16 8.51
C THR A 182 4.16 -13.94 8.63
N THR A 183 4.11 -15.28 8.60
CA THR A 183 5.31 -16.15 8.55
C THR A 183 5.93 -16.24 7.16
N TRP A 184 5.20 -15.83 6.13
CA TRP A 184 5.66 -15.95 4.75
C TRP A 184 6.77 -14.95 4.45
N THR A 185 7.94 -15.46 4.07
CA THR A 185 9.13 -14.69 3.68
C THR A 185 9.31 -14.59 2.17
N SER A 186 8.61 -15.43 1.41
CA SER A 186 8.57 -15.46 -0.05
C SER A 186 7.17 -15.90 -0.51
N VAL A 187 6.86 -15.76 -1.80
CA VAL A 187 5.63 -16.28 -2.41
C VAL A 187 6.00 -17.53 -3.20
N ALA A 188 5.52 -18.69 -2.75
CA ALA A 188 5.83 -19.96 -3.40
C ALA A 188 5.24 -20.02 -4.82
N GLU A 189 6.03 -20.56 -5.75
CA GLU A 189 5.59 -20.84 -7.11
C GLU A 189 4.94 -22.22 -7.23
N PRO A 190 3.95 -22.39 -8.14
CA PRO A 190 3.31 -23.68 -8.37
C PRO A 190 4.32 -24.74 -8.82
N GLN A 191 4.51 -25.77 -8.00
CA GLN A 191 5.43 -26.87 -8.26
C GLN A 191 4.80 -28.20 -7.85
N LEU A 192 5.20 -29.27 -8.51
CA LEU A 192 4.91 -30.63 -8.11
C LEU A 192 6.19 -31.41 -8.28
N THR A 193 6.63 -32.09 -7.22
CA THR A 193 7.86 -32.85 -7.21
C THR A 193 7.60 -34.24 -6.64
N THR A 194 8.35 -35.22 -7.12
CA THR A 194 8.26 -36.60 -6.63
C THR A 194 9.63 -37.23 -6.56
N SER A 195 9.90 -37.91 -5.44
CA SER A 195 11.20 -38.52 -5.18
C SER A 195 11.04 -39.88 -4.51
N PRO A 196 11.80 -40.91 -4.94
CA PRO A 196 11.86 -42.18 -4.23
C PRO A 196 12.67 -42.05 -2.93
N ASP A 197 12.45 -42.97 -2.00
CA ASP A 197 13.21 -43.09 -0.75
C ASP A 197 14.60 -43.72 -0.94
N GLN A 198 14.75 -44.56 -1.96
CA GLN A 198 15.98 -45.26 -2.33
C GLN A 198 16.11 -45.35 -3.86
N GLU A 199 17.29 -45.68 -4.38
CA GLU A 199 17.49 -45.81 -5.83
C GLU A 199 16.68 -46.98 -6.45
N ALA A 200 16.46 -48.05 -5.69
CA ALA A 200 15.72 -49.23 -6.14
C ALA A 200 14.83 -49.82 -5.04
N ALA A 201 13.86 -50.64 -5.46
CA ALA A 201 12.94 -51.35 -4.59
C ALA A 201 13.63 -52.44 -3.77
N TYR A 202 13.30 -52.51 -2.49
CA TYR A 202 13.93 -53.37 -1.50
C TYR A 202 12.96 -54.43 -0.94
N PRO A 203 13.45 -55.59 -0.47
CA PRO A 203 12.60 -56.69 0.01
C PRO A 203 11.74 -56.29 1.22
N VAL A 204 10.47 -56.70 1.20
CA VAL A 204 9.51 -56.58 2.30
C VAL A 204 8.56 -57.77 2.32
N THR A 205 7.95 -58.05 3.48
CA THR A 205 6.86 -59.03 3.60
C THR A 205 5.57 -58.31 3.98
N ILE A 206 4.53 -58.48 3.17
CA ILE A 206 3.21 -57.88 3.37
C ILE A 206 2.18 -59.00 3.42
N ASP A 207 1.45 -59.12 4.53
CA ASP A 207 0.44 -60.16 4.78
C ASP A 207 0.93 -61.60 4.52
N GLY A 208 2.22 -61.85 4.72
CA GLY A 208 2.86 -63.16 4.52
C GLY A 208 3.32 -63.45 3.09
N ALA A 209 3.14 -62.52 2.14
CA ALA A 209 3.70 -62.58 0.79
C ALA A 209 4.93 -61.67 0.65
N ALA A 210 5.91 -62.12 -0.13
CA ALA A 210 7.15 -61.39 -0.39
C ALA A 210 6.97 -60.39 -1.55
N TYR A 211 7.48 -59.18 -1.37
CA TYR A 211 7.48 -58.10 -2.36
C TYR A 211 8.81 -57.37 -2.34
N ARG A 212 9.17 -56.73 -3.46
CA ARG A 212 10.07 -55.56 -3.48
C ARG A 212 9.23 -54.29 -3.36
N GLN A 213 9.60 -53.38 -2.48
CA GLN A 213 8.93 -52.11 -2.20
C GLN A 213 9.84 -50.93 -2.53
N GLN A 214 9.29 -49.88 -3.12
CA GLN A 214 9.90 -48.55 -3.12
C GLN A 214 8.88 -47.52 -2.67
N VAL A 215 9.29 -46.59 -1.79
CA VAL A 215 8.41 -45.55 -1.25
C VAL A 215 8.67 -44.26 -2.00
N PHE A 216 7.61 -43.55 -2.37
CA PHE A 216 7.71 -42.25 -3.02
C PHE A 216 7.10 -41.18 -2.14
N THR A 217 7.79 -40.05 -2.09
CA THR A 217 7.26 -38.81 -1.55
C THR A 217 6.83 -37.91 -2.71
N VAL A 218 5.65 -37.30 -2.57
CA VAL A 218 5.16 -36.24 -3.45
C VAL A 218 5.05 -34.97 -2.64
N THR A 219 5.57 -33.87 -3.18
CA THR A 219 5.54 -32.55 -2.54
C THR A 219 5.07 -31.46 -3.50
N SER A 220 4.44 -30.44 -2.94
CA SER A 220 4.06 -29.21 -3.61
C SER A 220 4.19 -28.05 -2.60
N PRO A 221 4.97 -26.99 -2.90
CA PRO A 221 5.09 -25.84 -2.01
C PRO A 221 3.80 -25.01 -1.98
N THR A 222 3.00 -25.06 -3.05
CA THR A 222 1.67 -24.44 -3.09
C THR A 222 0.57 -25.47 -2.84
N TRP A 223 -0.64 -24.98 -2.59
CA TRP A 223 -1.78 -25.85 -2.34
C TRP A 223 -2.09 -26.74 -3.55
N VAL A 224 -2.29 -28.02 -3.28
CA VAL A 224 -2.81 -29.02 -4.22
C VAL A 224 -4.33 -29.04 -4.14
N ASP A 225 -4.99 -28.75 -5.25
CA ASP A 225 -6.46 -28.73 -5.33
C ASP A 225 -7.05 -30.10 -4.95
N GLY A 226 -8.11 -30.08 -4.16
CA GLY A 226 -8.71 -31.30 -3.60
C GLY A 226 -7.79 -32.13 -2.69
N GLN A 227 -6.59 -31.66 -2.35
CA GLN A 227 -5.60 -32.38 -1.52
C GLN A 227 -5.25 -33.78 -2.06
N ALA A 228 -5.26 -33.95 -3.39
CA ALA A 228 -5.01 -35.23 -4.03
C ALA A 228 -4.15 -35.07 -5.30
N VAL A 229 -3.20 -35.98 -5.49
CA VAL A 229 -2.38 -36.10 -6.70
C VAL A 229 -2.73 -37.40 -7.40
N ASN A 230 -3.17 -37.34 -8.66
CA ASN A 230 -3.44 -38.55 -9.44
C ASN A 230 -2.12 -39.27 -9.71
N VAL A 231 -2.10 -40.60 -9.59
CA VAL A 231 -0.91 -41.43 -9.85
C VAL A 231 -1.29 -42.69 -10.64
N SER A 232 -0.45 -43.04 -11.62
CA SER A 232 -0.64 -44.25 -12.45
C SER A 232 0.68 -44.71 -13.07
N PHE A 233 0.75 -45.96 -13.53
CA PHE A 233 1.81 -46.39 -14.44
C PHE A 233 1.58 -45.78 -15.83
N GLN A 234 2.62 -45.24 -16.47
CA GLN A 234 2.50 -44.50 -17.74
C GLN A 234 2.27 -45.42 -18.93
N ASP A 235 2.95 -46.56 -18.99
CA ASP A 235 2.74 -47.60 -20.00
C ASP A 235 2.54 -48.95 -19.31
N GLY A 236 1.48 -49.67 -19.68
CA GLY A 236 1.12 -50.94 -19.06
C GLY A 236 1.86 -52.15 -19.62
N THR A 237 2.65 -51.99 -20.69
CA THR A 237 3.35 -53.12 -21.34
C THR A 237 4.62 -53.55 -20.64
N ASP A 238 5.29 -52.63 -19.93
CA ASP A 238 6.57 -52.86 -19.24
C ASP A 238 6.44 -52.94 -17.72
N VAL A 239 5.20 -53.01 -17.21
CA VAL A 239 4.91 -53.15 -15.78
C VAL A 239 4.89 -54.64 -15.41
N PRO A 240 5.72 -55.10 -14.46
CA PRO A 240 5.70 -56.49 -14.01
C PRO A 240 4.30 -56.94 -13.56
N GLU A 241 3.96 -58.21 -13.84
CA GLU A 241 2.66 -58.75 -13.46
C GLU A 241 2.45 -58.63 -11.93
N GLY A 242 1.28 -58.12 -11.54
CA GLY A 242 0.94 -57.94 -10.13
C GLY A 242 1.64 -56.76 -9.45
N ALA A 243 2.37 -55.91 -10.18
CA ALA A 243 2.87 -54.65 -9.64
C ALA A 243 1.70 -53.71 -9.27
N ARG A 244 1.85 -53.00 -8.15
CA ARG A 244 0.78 -52.21 -7.54
C ARG A 244 1.29 -50.86 -7.06
N ILE A 245 0.42 -49.85 -7.16
CA ILE A 245 0.59 -48.56 -6.51
C ILE A 245 -0.36 -48.54 -5.32
N VAL A 246 0.20 -48.41 -4.11
CA VAL A 246 -0.56 -48.54 -2.87
C VAL A 246 -0.29 -47.40 -1.89
N ASP A 247 -1.23 -47.17 -0.97
CA ASP A 247 -1.04 -46.27 0.16
C ASP A 247 -0.14 -46.89 1.26
N GLU A 248 0.08 -46.16 2.34
CA GLU A 248 0.85 -46.64 3.49
C GLU A 248 0.27 -47.93 4.11
N ASN A 249 -1.04 -48.16 3.99
CA ASN A 249 -1.74 -49.35 4.48
C ASN A 249 -1.82 -50.49 3.46
N ASN A 250 -1.08 -50.42 2.35
CA ASN A 250 -1.05 -51.40 1.26
C ASN A 250 -2.39 -51.54 0.48
N GLN A 251 -3.25 -50.53 0.52
CA GLN A 251 -4.47 -50.47 -0.29
C GLN A 251 -4.17 -49.86 -1.65
N ASP A 252 -4.72 -50.43 -2.72
CA ASP A 252 -4.55 -49.91 -4.08
C ASP A 252 -5.12 -48.50 -4.20
N ILE A 253 -4.35 -47.60 -4.80
CA ILE A 253 -4.74 -46.20 -4.99
C ILE A 253 -4.52 -45.75 -6.43
N THR A 254 -5.34 -44.77 -6.83
CA THR A 254 -5.16 -43.98 -8.05
C THR A 254 -4.88 -42.51 -7.73
N GLN A 255 -4.92 -42.15 -6.45
CA GLN A 255 -4.67 -40.82 -5.94
C GLN A 255 -3.87 -40.90 -4.64
N VAL A 256 -2.78 -40.14 -4.59
CA VAL A 256 -1.99 -39.90 -3.37
C VAL A 256 -2.65 -38.76 -2.62
N LYS A 257 -3.03 -39.01 -1.36
CA LYS A 257 -3.52 -37.95 -0.48
C LYS A 257 -2.35 -37.12 0.00
N VAL A 258 -2.48 -35.80 -0.07
CA VAL A 258 -1.47 -34.86 0.46
C VAL A 258 -2.06 -34.06 1.60
N SER A 259 -1.21 -33.65 2.54
CA SER A 259 -1.59 -32.81 3.68
C SER A 259 -0.61 -31.67 3.86
N ASN A 260 -1.08 -30.55 4.41
CA ASN A 260 -0.24 -29.41 4.72
C ASN A 260 0.75 -29.76 5.86
N THR A 261 2.05 -29.56 5.64
CA THR A 261 3.12 -29.86 6.59
C THR A 261 3.72 -28.61 7.26
N GLY A 262 3.24 -27.42 6.90
CA GLY A 262 3.76 -26.13 7.36
C GLY A 262 4.69 -25.45 6.34
N ASP A 263 5.42 -26.25 5.56
CA ASP A 263 6.35 -25.86 4.49
C ASP A 263 5.84 -26.23 3.09
N GLY A 264 4.56 -26.60 2.97
CA GLY A 264 3.94 -27.03 1.74
C GLY A 264 2.93 -28.15 1.97
N TYR A 265 2.71 -28.97 0.94
CA TYR A 265 1.84 -30.13 0.94
C TYR A 265 2.64 -31.36 0.58
N LYS A 266 2.50 -32.42 1.39
CA LYS A 266 3.24 -33.67 1.25
C LYS A 266 2.32 -34.88 1.34
N GLY A 267 2.63 -35.91 0.56
CA GLY A 267 1.99 -37.23 0.61
C GLY A 267 2.98 -38.33 0.23
N THR A 268 2.64 -39.57 0.58
CA THR A 268 3.47 -40.75 0.36
C THR A 268 2.66 -41.86 -0.32
N PHE A 269 3.32 -42.64 -1.16
CA PHE A 269 2.77 -43.88 -1.71
C PHE A 269 3.88 -44.90 -1.91
N LYS A 270 3.51 -46.15 -2.21
CA LYS A 270 4.45 -47.23 -2.47
C LYS A 270 4.21 -47.85 -3.84
N VAL A 271 5.30 -48.24 -4.49
CA VAL A 271 5.27 -49.19 -5.59
C VAL A 271 5.69 -50.54 -5.06
N LEU A 272 4.87 -51.56 -5.29
CA LEU A 272 5.12 -52.94 -4.86
C LEU A 272 5.26 -53.84 -6.09
N TYR A 273 6.27 -54.70 -6.07
CA TYR A 273 6.48 -55.76 -7.06
C TYR A 273 6.44 -57.11 -6.35
N PRO A 274 5.58 -58.06 -6.75
CA PRO A 274 5.62 -59.41 -6.19
C PRO A 274 6.99 -60.04 -6.44
N GLU A 275 7.64 -60.57 -5.39
CA GLU A 275 9.04 -61.05 -5.48
C GLU A 275 9.21 -62.09 -6.60
N ASP A 276 8.29 -63.05 -6.69
CA ASP A 276 8.31 -64.13 -7.69
C ASP A 276 8.20 -63.61 -9.14
N CYS A 277 7.68 -62.39 -9.34
CA CYS A 277 7.51 -61.78 -10.67
C CYS A 277 8.75 -61.00 -11.14
N VAL A 278 9.60 -60.54 -10.20
CA VAL A 278 10.82 -59.78 -10.49
C VAL A 278 12.10 -60.53 -10.14
N ALA A 279 11.99 -61.75 -9.60
CA ALA A 279 13.14 -62.60 -9.28
C ALA A 279 14.05 -62.84 -10.50
N GLY A 280 15.35 -62.65 -10.30
CA GLY A 280 16.41 -62.72 -11.30
C GLY A 280 16.37 -61.61 -12.34
N GLN A 281 15.55 -60.57 -12.15
CA GLN A 281 15.37 -59.48 -13.10
C GLN A 281 15.78 -58.14 -12.47
N SER A 282 16.30 -57.26 -13.31
CA SER A 282 16.47 -55.84 -13.00
C SER A 282 15.68 -55.06 -14.06
N GLY A 283 15.04 -53.99 -13.65
CA GLY A 283 14.24 -53.18 -14.54
C GLY A 283 13.64 -51.98 -13.81
N SER A 284 12.73 -51.31 -14.50
CA SER A 284 12.10 -50.11 -13.98
C SER A 284 10.71 -49.93 -14.58
N VAL A 285 9.87 -49.15 -13.90
CA VAL A 285 8.58 -48.69 -14.40
C VAL A 285 8.49 -47.19 -14.28
N GLN A 286 7.87 -46.55 -15.27
CA GLN A 286 7.60 -45.12 -15.25
C GLN A 286 6.22 -44.83 -14.68
N LEU A 287 6.18 -43.90 -13.74
CA LEU A 287 4.97 -43.38 -13.13
C LEU A 287 4.58 -42.05 -13.77
N SER A 288 3.29 -41.77 -13.81
CA SER A 288 2.71 -40.47 -14.18
C SER A 288 1.94 -39.91 -12.99
N LEU A 289 2.25 -38.68 -12.61
CA LEU A 289 1.62 -37.93 -11.52
C LEU A 289 1.04 -36.62 -12.05
N SER A 290 -0.19 -36.29 -11.68
CA SER A 290 -0.80 -35.01 -12.07
C SER A 290 -1.69 -34.41 -11.00
N ALA A 291 -1.67 -33.09 -10.89
CA ALA A 291 -2.53 -32.32 -10.01
C ALA A 291 -2.70 -30.87 -10.49
N ASP A 292 -3.81 -30.25 -10.11
CA ASP A 292 -3.96 -28.80 -10.18
C ASP A 292 -3.38 -28.19 -8.90
N VAL A 293 -2.48 -27.23 -9.04
CA VAL A 293 -1.85 -26.53 -7.92
C VAL A 293 -2.05 -25.02 -8.03
N TYR A 294 -2.13 -24.35 -6.88
CA TYR A 294 -2.39 -22.91 -6.82
C TYR A 294 -1.13 -22.07 -7.12
N GLN A 295 -1.32 -20.86 -7.67
CA GLN A 295 -0.25 -19.94 -8.05
C GLN A 295 -0.02 -18.76 -7.07
N TYR A 296 -0.93 -18.55 -6.10
CA TYR A 296 -0.86 -17.47 -5.09
C TYR A 296 -0.62 -16.06 -5.67
N VAL A 297 -1.50 -15.61 -6.57
CA VAL A 297 -1.39 -14.30 -7.23
C VAL A 297 -2.44 -13.34 -6.71
N VAL A 298 -2.01 -12.38 -5.88
CA VAL A 298 -2.85 -11.30 -5.36
C VAL A 298 -2.51 -9.99 -6.06
N PHE A 299 -3.51 -9.18 -6.38
CA PHE A 299 -3.32 -7.88 -7.04
C PHE A 299 -3.82 -6.72 -6.17
N TYR A 300 -3.08 -5.61 -6.19
CA TYR A 300 -3.56 -4.30 -5.76
C TYR A 300 -4.44 -3.70 -6.86
N ALA A 301 -5.65 -3.32 -6.47
CA ALA A 301 -6.64 -2.65 -7.28
C ALA A 301 -6.65 -1.16 -6.90
N LEU A 302 -6.35 -0.30 -7.87
CA LEU A 302 -6.27 1.17 -7.72
C LEU A 302 -7.47 1.86 -8.36
N CYS A 303 -8.06 2.84 -7.65
CA CYS A 303 -9.25 3.55 -8.11
C CYS A 303 -8.99 4.26 -9.44
N GLN A 304 -9.88 4.08 -10.42
CA GLN A 304 -9.79 4.71 -11.74
C GLN A 304 -10.69 5.94 -11.89
N GLU A 305 -11.46 6.27 -10.86
CA GLU A 305 -12.48 7.33 -10.88
C GLU A 305 -12.13 8.47 -9.91
N VAL A 306 -10.82 8.77 -9.83
CA VAL A 306 -10.23 9.78 -8.92
C VAL A 306 -10.81 11.18 -9.16
N ASP A 307 -11.12 11.54 -10.41
CA ASP A 307 -11.72 12.84 -10.73
C ASP A 307 -13.13 13.02 -10.11
N GLN A 308 -13.84 11.92 -9.86
CA GLN A 308 -15.20 11.93 -9.32
C GLN A 308 -15.22 11.78 -7.81
N TYR A 309 -14.35 10.92 -7.26
CA TYR A 309 -14.42 10.51 -5.86
C TYR A 309 -13.20 10.91 -5.02
N GLY A 310 -12.16 11.48 -5.65
CA GLY A 310 -10.88 11.74 -5.01
C GLY A 310 -10.05 10.46 -4.79
N ASN A 311 -9.04 10.56 -3.93
CA ASN A 311 -8.22 9.41 -3.55
C ASN A 311 -9.01 8.50 -2.61
N LEU A 312 -9.38 7.32 -3.11
CA LEU A 312 -10.09 6.27 -2.36
C LEU A 312 -9.14 5.12 -2.00
N GLN A 313 -9.61 4.29 -1.07
CA GLN A 313 -8.88 3.11 -0.64
C GLN A 313 -8.45 2.23 -1.81
N SER A 314 -7.20 1.74 -1.78
CA SER A 314 -6.77 0.64 -2.65
C SER A 314 -7.20 -0.69 -2.05
N TYR A 315 -7.41 -1.72 -2.89
CA TYR A 315 -7.94 -3.02 -2.46
C TYR A 315 -7.08 -4.19 -2.96
N LEU A 316 -6.99 -5.27 -2.19
CA LEU A 316 -6.46 -6.56 -2.65
C LEU A 316 -7.58 -7.36 -3.28
N CYS A 317 -7.30 -7.88 -4.47
CA CYS A 317 -8.15 -8.80 -5.21
C CYS A 317 -7.33 -10.05 -5.57
N ASP A 318 -7.85 -11.23 -5.24
CA ASP A 318 -7.25 -12.53 -5.55
C ASP A 318 -8.35 -13.44 -6.11
N THR A 319 -8.01 -14.22 -7.14
CA THR A 319 -8.91 -15.19 -7.77
C THR A 319 -8.45 -16.63 -7.60
N ASP A 320 -7.37 -16.83 -6.86
CA ASP A 320 -6.73 -18.10 -6.57
C ASP A 320 -6.43 -18.92 -7.84
N PRO A 321 -5.67 -18.37 -8.81
CA PRO A 321 -5.43 -19.06 -10.07
C PRO A 321 -4.71 -20.40 -9.83
N LYS A 322 -5.05 -21.39 -10.66
CA LYS A 322 -4.50 -22.75 -10.63
C LYS A 322 -3.76 -23.07 -11.92
N VAL A 323 -2.82 -24.01 -11.85
CA VAL A 323 -2.17 -24.61 -13.02
C VAL A 323 -2.12 -26.12 -12.87
N SER A 324 -2.40 -26.84 -13.96
CA SER A 324 -2.26 -28.29 -14.03
C SER A 324 -0.80 -28.66 -14.26
N LEU A 325 -0.23 -29.47 -13.37
CA LEU A 325 1.13 -29.99 -13.50
C LEU A 325 1.12 -31.49 -13.76
N LEU A 326 2.02 -31.93 -14.65
CA LEU A 326 2.34 -33.33 -14.94
C LEU A 326 3.79 -33.60 -14.55
N ARG A 327 4.03 -34.70 -13.86
CA ARG A 327 5.36 -35.18 -13.46
C ARG A 327 5.49 -36.68 -13.68
N ASN A 328 6.74 -37.11 -13.78
CA ASN A 328 7.11 -38.50 -13.93
C ASN A 328 8.12 -38.90 -12.86
N ALA A 329 8.04 -40.16 -12.47
CA ALA A 329 9.03 -40.79 -11.60
C ALA A 329 9.42 -42.14 -12.19
N ILE A 330 10.63 -42.59 -11.88
CA ILE A 330 11.09 -43.93 -12.21
C ILE A 330 11.13 -44.73 -10.91
N SER A 331 10.49 -45.90 -10.92
CA SER A 331 10.66 -46.89 -9.86
C SER A 331 11.49 -48.05 -10.39
N ASN A 332 12.64 -48.29 -9.78
CA ASN A 332 13.57 -49.35 -10.17
C ASN A 332 13.36 -50.57 -9.29
N TYR A 333 13.57 -51.77 -9.83
CA TYR A 333 13.65 -53.01 -9.08
C TYR A 333 14.86 -53.81 -9.55
N SER A 334 15.54 -54.49 -8.62
CA SER A 334 16.65 -55.38 -8.95
C SER A 334 16.71 -56.55 -7.97
N ASP A 335 16.99 -57.74 -8.50
CA ASP A 335 17.27 -58.95 -7.71
C ASP A 335 18.77 -59.20 -7.49
N THR A 336 19.65 -58.35 -8.03
CA THR A 336 21.08 -58.43 -7.70
C THR A 336 21.30 -57.79 -6.34
N ASP A 337 21.60 -58.59 -5.32
CA ASP A 337 22.11 -58.09 -4.04
C ASP A 337 23.25 -57.08 -4.30
N GLU A 338 23.22 -55.92 -3.66
CA GLU A 338 24.42 -55.07 -3.58
C GLU A 338 25.58 -55.93 -3.01
N PRO A 339 26.80 -55.80 -3.54
CA PRO A 339 27.92 -56.54 -3.00
C PRO A 339 28.16 -56.07 -1.57
N ASP A 340 28.43 -57.01 -0.66
CA ASP A 340 28.79 -56.74 0.75
C ASP A 340 30.07 -55.86 0.91
N ASP A 341 30.73 -55.50 -0.20
CA ASP A 341 31.96 -54.70 -0.28
C ASP A 341 31.75 -53.44 -1.16
N PRO A 342 31.85 -52.22 -0.60
CA PRO A 342 31.66 -50.97 -1.35
C PRO A 342 32.75 -50.70 -2.42
N ASP A 343 33.84 -51.47 -2.43
CA ASP A 343 34.90 -51.38 -3.44
C ASP A 343 34.80 -52.47 -4.55
N GLU A 344 33.79 -53.36 -4.50
CA GLU A 344 33.59 -54.41 -5.50
C GLU A 344 32.63 -53.96 -6.62
N PRO A 345 33.04 -53.90 -7.89
CA PRO A 345 32.17 -53.43 -8.96
C PRO A 345 31.09 -54.49 -9.25
N THR A 346 29.84 -54.18 -8.93
CA THR A 346 28.69 -54.83 -9.56
C THR A 346 28.81 -54.70 -11.07
N PRO A 347 28.67 -55.77 -11.87
CA PRO A 347 28.56 -55.61 -13.31
C PRO A 347 27.23 -54.87 -13.53
N PRO A 348 27.23 -53.64 -14.08
CA PRO A 348 25.98 -53.00 -14.40
C PRO A 348 25.29 -53.88 -15.47
N PRO A 349 23.96 -54.09 -15.40
CA PRO A 349 23.27 -54.49 -16.61
C PRO A 349 23.62 -53.44 -17.68
N SER A 350 23.91 -53.88 -18.91
CA SER A 350 24.22 -52.99 -20.03
C SER A 350 22.96 -52.24 -20.45
N GLU A 351 22.46 -51.39 -19.58
CA GLU A 351 21.23 -50.64 -19.76
C GLU A 351 21.54 -49.36 -20.53
N THR A 352 20.74 -49.13 -21.55
CA THR A 352 20.75 -47.88 -22.29
C THR A 352 20.03 -46.87 -21.41
N ALA A 353 20.72 -45.86 -20.89
CA ALA A 353 20.15 -44.94 -19.91
C ALA A 353 20.69 -43.52 -20.05
N LEU A 354 19.98 -42.57 -19.43
CA LEU A 354 20.39 -41.19 -19.26
C LEU A 354 20.45 -40.86 -17.77
N LYS A 355 21.60 -40.42 -17.28
CA LYS A 355 21.78 -39.92 -15.92
C LYS A 355 21.93 -38.40 -15.95
N ILE A 356 21.06 -37.72 -15.21
CA ILE A 356 21.09 -36.26 -15.01
C ILE A 356 21.53 -36.00 -13.58
N THR A 357 22.62 -35.26 -13.40
CA THR A 357 23.09 -34.81 -12.08
C THR A 357 22.96 -33.30 -11.97
N LYS A 358 22.37 -32.83 -10.87
CA LYS A 358 22.22 -31.40 -10.60
C LYS A 358 23.19 -30.96 -9.51
N TYR A 359 23.90 -29.87 -9.75
CA TYR A 359 24.88 -29.27 -8.85
C TYR A 359 24.56 -27.80 -8.53
N GLU A 360 25.04 -27.35 -7.39
CA GLU A 360 25.22 -25.93 -7.09
C GLU A 360 26.41 -25.40 -7.90
N ALA A 361 26.23 -24.26 -8.58
CA ALA A 361 27.21 -23.74 -9.51
C ALA A 361 28.59 -23.53 -8.87
N GLY A 362 29.63 -24.05 -9.52
CA GLY A 362 31.01 -23.96 -9.04
C GLY A 362 31.37 -24.86 -7.85
N THR A 363 30.48 -25.77 -7.43
CA THR A 363 30.76 -26.75 -6.37
C THR A 363 30.46 -28.19 -6.83
N THR A 364 30.72 -29.18 -5.97
CA THR A 364 30.31 -30.59 -6.19
C THR A 364 29.10 -30.96 -5.32
N VAL A 365 28.43 -29.98 -4.73
CA VAL A 365 27.23 -30.19 -3.92
C VAL A 365 26.07 -30.47 -4.86
N THR A 366 25.45 -31.63 -4.71
CA THR A 366 24.29 -32.02 -5.52
C THR A 366 23.01 -31.37 -5.00
N LEU A 367 22.06 -31.09 -5.90
CA LEU A 367 20.81 -30.39 -5.57
C LEU A 367 19.57 -31.21 -5.92
N SER A 368 18.65 -31.27 -4.97
CA SER A 368 17.32 -31.86 -5.16
C SER A 368 16.30 -30.81 -5.64
N GLY A 369 15.18 -31.27 -6.20
CA GLY A 369 14.05 -30.42 -6.57
C GLY A 369 14.08 -29.82 -7.97
N ALA A 370 15.21 -29.92 -8.70
CA ALA A 370 15.26 -29.49 -10.10
C ALA A 370 14.33 -30.36 -10.96
N THR A 371 13.56 -29.74 -11.84
CA THR A 371 12.67 -30.45 -12.77
C THR A 371 13.21 -30.40 -14.19
N PHE A 372 13.36 -31.58 -14.80
CA PHE A 372 13.87 -31.77 -16.15
C PHE A 372 12.83 -32.38 -17.08
N GLU A 373 12.55 -31.73 -18.20
CA GLU A 373 11.85 -32.36 -19.32
C GLU A 373 12.86 -33.03 -20.25
N VAL A 374 12.69 -34.31 -20.50
CA VAL A 374 13.53 -35.08 -21.41
C VAL A 374 12.77 -35.35 -22.70
N VAL A 375 13.34 -34.93 -23.82
CA VAL A 375 12.79 -35.10 -25.17
C VAL A 375 13.65 -36.09 -25.95
N GLY A 376 12.99 -37.10 -26.50
CA GLY A 376 13.61 -38.18 -27.27
C GLY A 376 14.10 -37.76 -28.65
N PRO A 377 14.80 -38.65 -29.37
CA PRO A 377 15.35 -38.37 -30.70
C PRO A 377 14.29 -38.03 -31.75
N ASP A 378 13.07 -38.53 -31.59
CA ASP A 378 11.94 -38.29 -32.50
C ASP A 378 11.11 -37.05 -32.12
N GLY A 379 11.49 -36.36 -31.04
CA GLY A 379 10.88 -35.11 -30.58
C GLY A 379 9.71 -35.28 -29.62
N ASP A 380 9.42 -36.51 -29.19
CA ASP A 380 8.44 -36.83 -28.16
C ASP A 380 8.99 -36.60 -26.75
N THR A 381 8.14 -36.13 -25.84
CA THR A 381 8.50 -35.97 -24.43
C THR A 381 8.48 -37.33 -23.73
N ILE A 382 9.65 -37.79 -23.29
CA ILE A 382 9.82 -39.04 -22.54
C ILE A 382 9.21 -38.89 -21.13
N GLY A 383 9.48 -37.75 -20.49
CA GLY A 383 8.92 -37.43 -19.19
C GLY A 383 9.48 -36.16 -18.59
N VAL A 384 8.86 -35.75 -17.47
CA VAL A 384 9.25 -34.60 -16.67
C VAL A 384 9.64 -35.08 -15.27
N TYR A 385 10.93 -35.13 -14.97
CA TYR A 385 11.49 -35.78 -13.80
C TYR A 385 12.03 -34.76 -12.80
N THR A 386 12.00 -35.09 -11.50
CA THR A 386 12.57 -34.25 -10.45
C THR A 386 13.82 -34.90 -9.84
N THR A 387 14.88 -34.13 -9.59
CA THR A 387 16.04 -34.63 -8.84
C THR A 387 15.68 -34.96 -7.38
N PRO A 388 15.93 -36.17 -6.89
CA PRO A 388 15.67 -36.55 -5.50
C PRO A 388 16.74 -35.96 -4.57
N GLU A 389 16.71 -36.32 -3.28
CA GLU A 389 17.72 -35.87 -2.29
C GLU A 389 19.17 -36.20 -2.67
N SER A 390 19.41 -37.26 -3.46
CA SER A 390 20.75 -37.55 -4.00
C SER A 390 21.23 -36.52 -5.04
N GLY A 391 20.29 -35.77 -5.62
CA GLY A 391 20.50 -34.80 -6.70
C GLY A 391 20.78 -35.41 -8.07
N SER A 392 20.60 -36.72 -8.24
CA SER A 392 20.78 -37.43 -9.51
C SER A 392 19.56 -38.30 -9.84
N ILE A 393 19.18 -38.32 -11.12
CA ILE A 393 18.16 -39.23 -11.65
C ILE A 393 18.74 -40.05 -12.80
N THR A 394 18.42 -41.34 -12.83
CA THR A 394 18.73 -42.23 -13.95
C THR A 394 17.44 -42.64 -14.63
N ILE A 395 17.33 -42.32 -15.91
CA ILE A 395 16.17 -42.59 -16.75
C ILE A 395 16.56 -43.71 -17.72
N PRO A 396 15.92 -44.89 -17.62
CA PRO A 396 16.14 -45.97 -18.56
C PRO A 396 15.50 -45.63 -19.90
N LEU A 397 16.20 -45.96 -20.99
CA LEU A 397 15.83 -45.57 -22.34
C LEU A 397 15.84 -46.78 -23.27
N THR A 398 14.85 -46.87 -24.13
CA THR A 398 14.75 -47.94 -25.14
C THR A 398 15.32 -47.51 -26.49
N GLU A 399 15.36 -46.22 -26.76
CA GLU A 399 15.83 -45.65 -28.03
C GLU A 399 17.21 -45.00 -27.89
N VAL A 400 18.10 -45.31 -28.85
CA VAL A 400 19.41 -44.65 -28.96
C VAL A 400 19.29 -43.43 -29.87
N GLY A 401 20.08 -42.39 -29.59
CA GLY A 401 20.03 -41.17 -30.39
C GLY A 401 20.39 -39.93 -29.58
N ASN A 402 20.05 -38.75 -30.13
CA ASN A 402 20.29 -37.49 -29.46
C ASN A 402 19.06 -37.10 -28.65
N TYR A 403 19.24 -36.96 -27.35
CA TYR A 403 18.22 -36.48 -26.43
C TYR A 403 18.44 -35.00 -26.15
N THR A 404 17.35 -34.28 -25.94
CA THR A 404 17.37 -32.88 -25.49
C THR A 404 16.76 -32.80 -24.11
N ILE A 405 17.51 -32.25 -23.15
CA ILE A 405 17.12 -32.13 -21.75
C ILE A 405 16.91 -30.65 -21.48
N TYR A 406 15.70 -30.28 -21.06
CA TYR A 406 15.33 -28.94 -20.63
C TYR A 406 15.23 -28.91 -19.11
N GLU A 407 16.04 -28.10 -18.44
CA GLU A 407 15.72 -27.68 -17.08
C GLU A 407 14.52 -26.74 -17.15
N ARG A 408 13.38 -27.18 -16.60
CA ARG A 408 12.14 -26.40 -16.57
C ARG A 408 12.00 -25.60 -15.30
N VAL A 409 12.52 -26.14 -14.20
CA VAL A 409 12.45 -25.54 -12.88
C VAL A 409 13.78 -25.81 -12.18
N PRO A 410 14.49 -24.78 -11.70
CA PRO A 410 15.69 -24.95 -10.89
C PRO A 410 15.32 -25.41 -9.46
N PRO A 411 16.28 -25.91 -8.66
CA PRO A 411 16.09 -26.11 -7.23
C PRO A 411 15.61 -24.84 -6.52
N GLU A 412 14.98 -24.99 -5.36
CA GLU A 412 14.54 -23.85 -4.55
C GLU A 412 15.71 -22.88 -4.28
N TYR A 413 15.47 -21.58 -4.41
CA TYR A 413 16.48 -20.52 -4.26
C TYR A 413 17.69 -20.58 -5.22
N HIS A 414 17.50 -21.19 -6.39
CA HIS A 414 18.49 -21.19 -7.46
C HIS A 414 17.93 -20.57 -8.73
N LEU A 415 18.78 -19.86 -9.47
CA LEU A 415 18.42 -19.23 -10.74
C LEU A 415 18.41 -20.27 -11.86
N LEU A 416 17.38 -20.25 -12.69
CA LEU A 416 17.39 -21.00 -13.93
C LEU A 416 18.51 -20.46 -14.84
N ASP A 417 19.32 -21.36 -15.39
CA ASP A 417 20.41 -21.00 -16.29
C ASP A 417 19.88 -20.27 -17.55
N GLU A 418 20.66 -19.33 -18.11
CA GLU A 418 20.32 -18.66 -19.38
C GLU A 418 20.29 -19.64 -20.56
N GLU A 419 21.05 -20.73 -20.48
CA GLU A 419 21.05 -21.87 -21.39
C GLU A 419 20.57 -23.15 -20.68
N PRO A 420 19.27 -23.26 -20.33
CA PRO A 420 18.74 -24.36 -19.52
C PRO A 420 18.55 -25.65 -20.34
N VAL A 421 19.29 -25.81 -21.44
CA VAL A 421 19.10 -26.90 -22.40
C VAL A 421 20.43 -27.55 -22.70
N LYS A 422 20.48 -28.88 -22.55
CA LYS A 422 21.65 -29.68 -22.93
C LYS A 422 21.23 -30.80 -23.88
N GLN A 423 22.13 -31.16 -24.76
CA GLN A 423 21.96 -32.30 -25.66
C GLN A 423 22.99 -33.37 -25.36
N VAL A 424 22.55 -34.63 -25.38
CA VAL A 424 23.42 -35.77 -25.12
C VAL A 424 23.08 -36.92 -26.06
N THR A 425 24.11 -37.63 -26.52
CA THR A 425 23.95 -38.81 -27.37
C THR A 425 23.94 -40.06 -26.51
N VAL A 426 22.80 -40.74 -26.48
CA VAL A 426 22.61 -42.03 -25.79
C VAL A 426 23.00 -43.16 -26.73
N LYS A 427 23.84 -44.09 -26.25
CA LYS A 427 24.29 -45.27 -27.01
C LYS A 427 23.78 -46.55 -26.36
N TYR A 428 23.64 -47.57 -27.19
CA TYR A 428 23.15 -48.86 -26.74
C TYR A 428 24.05 -49.46 -25.66
N GLY A 429 23.47 -49.78 -24.52
CA GLY A 429 24.13 -50.39 -23.37
C GLY A 429 25.12 -49.48 -22.64
N GLU A 430 25.04 -48.17 -22.85
CA GLU A 430 25.79 -47.15 -22.11
C GLU A 430 24.82 -46.22 -21.36
N THR A 431 25.25 -45.73 -20.20
CA THR A 431 24.61 -44.61 -19.51
C THR A 431 25.24 -43.32 -20.00
N ALA A 432 24.45 -42.47 -20.66
CA ALA A 432 24.87 -41.12 -21.00
C ALA A 432 24.72 -40.23 -19.76
N GLU A 433 25.76 -39.49 -19.39
CA GLU A 433 25.74 -38.59 -18.23
C GLU A 433 25.68 -37.12 -18.68
N VAL A 434 24.85 -36.33 -17.99
CA VAL A 434 24.76 -34.88 -18.18
C VAL A 434 24.64 -34.17 -16.85
N ASP A 435 25.47 -33.15 -16.66
CA ASP A 435 25.47 -32.33 -15.44
C ASP A 435 24.77 -31.01 -15.71
N PHE A 436 24.03 -30.49 -14.73
CA PHE A 436 23.44 -29.15 -14.73
C PHE A 436 23.86 -28.41 -13.46
N GLU A 437 24.10 -27.10 -13.57
CA GLU A 437 24.52 -26.22 -12.48
C GLU A 437 23.53 -25.06 -12.39
N ASN A 438 23.23 -24.56 -11.19
CA ASN A 438 22.52 -23.28 -11.03
C ASN A 438 23.18 -22.44 -9.95
N GLU A 439 23.17 -21.12 -10.15
CA GLU A 439 23.65 -20.17 -9.14
C GLU A 439 22.59 -20.01 -8.03
N PRO A 440 22.99 -20.02 -6.74
CA PRO A 440 22.08 -19.70 -5.65
C PRO A 440 21.76 -18.21 -5.62
N TYR A 441 20.56 -17.85 -5.16
CA TYR A 441 20.14 -16.47 -4.93
C TYR A 441 19.56 -16.26 -3.52
N GLY A 442 19.43 -15.00 -3.14
CA GLY A 442 18.61 -14.56 -2.01
C GLY A 442 17.85 -13.28 -2.37
N ASP A 443 17.01 -12.82 -1.45
CA ASP A 443 16.18 -11.64 -1.68
C ASP A 443 16.50 -10.53 -0.68
N LEU A 444 16.21 -9.28 -1.06
CA LEU A 444 16.32 -8.11 -0.19
C LEU A 444 15.01 -7.33 -0.19
N ARG A 445 14.31 -7.38 0.94
CA ARG A 445 13.12 -6.57 1.21
C ARG A 445 13.49 -5.25 1.85
N ILE A 446 13.09 -4.15 1.23
CA ILE A 446 13.18 -2.81 1.80
C ILE A 446 11.81 -2.42 2.34
N GLU A 447 11.75 -2.12 3.64
CA GLU A 447 10.56 -1.56 4.28
C GLU A 447 10.77 -0.08 4.52
N LYS A 448 9.82 0.74 4.10
CA LYS A 448 9.87 2.19 4.19
C LYS A 448 8.80 2.65 5.16
N ILE A 449 9.23 3.32 6.22
CA ILE A 449 8.32 3.79 7.26
C ILE A 449 8.52 5.28 7.58
N ASP A 450 7.48 5.88 8.14
CA ASP A 450 7.55 7.16 8.83
C ASP A 450 8.32 7.00 10.14
N ALA A 451 9.27 7.92 10.40
CA ALA A 451 10.17 7.82 11.54
C ALA A 451 9.47 8.00 12.90
N SER A 452 8.33 8.70 12.93
CA SER A 452 7.64 9.10 14.17
C SER A 452 6.47 8.17 14.52
N THR A 453 5.68 7.80 13.51
CA THR A 453 4.48 6.95 13.66
C THR A 453 4.76 5.48 13.37
N GLY A 454 5.78 5.19 12.55
CA GLY A 454 6.05 3.85 12.04
C GLY A 454 5.21 3.47 10.82
N ALA A 455 4.33 4.36 10.33
CA ALA A 455 3.45 4.11 9.19
C ALA A 455 4.21 3.71 7.92
N SER A 456 3.73 2.69 7.22
CA SER A 456 4.27 2.28 5.91
C SER A 456 4.13 3.40 4.88
N LEU A 457 5.19 3.63 4.10
CA LEU A 457 5.23 4.71 3.11
C LEU A 457 5.45 4.19 1.68
N ALA A 458 4.43 4.37 0.84
CA ALA A 458 4.49 4.09 -0.59
C ALA A 458 5.21 5.21 -1.37
N GLY A 459 5.80 4.88 -2.52
CA GLY A 459 6.37 5.85 -3.46
C GLY A 459 7.85 6.20 -3.24
N ALA A 460 8.54 5.59 -2.27
CA ALA A 460 9.98 5.81 -2.09
C ALA A 460 10.76 5.07 -3.18
N ARG A 461 11.63 5.77 -3.92
CA ARG A 461 12.47 5.14 -4.94
C ARG A 461 13.82 4.76 -4.35
N ILE A 462 14.14 3.48 -4.36
CA ILE A 462 15.32 2.90 -3.72
C ILE A 462 16.26 2.34 -4.79
N GLN A 463 17.56 2.49 -4.56
CA GLN A 463 18.61 1.79 -5.30
C GLN A 463 19.34 0.84 -4.37
N ILE A 464 19.62 -0.37 -4.86
CA ILE A 464 20.59 -1.27 -4.25
C ILE A 464 21.74 -1.54 -5.23
N LYS A 465 22.95 -1.74 -4.71
CA LYS A 465 24.13 -2.02 -5.52
C LYS A 465 24.95 -3.16 -4.92
N HIS A 466 25.16 -4.22 -5.67
CA HIS A 466 26.05 -5.30 -5.26
C HIS A 466 27.49 -4.80 -5.24
N ILE A 467 28.17 -4.91 -4.10
CA ILE A 467 29.48 -4.29 -3.88
C ILE A 467 30.56 -4.95 -4.73
N GLU A 468 30.54 -6.28 -4.86
CA GLU A 468 31.59 -7.02 -5.57
C GLU A 468 31.47 -6.86 -7.09
N SER A 469 30.28 -7.06 -7.67
CA SER A 469 30.08 -6.99 -9.12
C SER A 469 29.80 -5.57 -9.63
N GLY A 470 29.37 -4.66 -8.76
CA GLY A 470 28.91 -3.31 -9.13
C GLY A 470 27.52 -3.27 -9.76
N ALA A 471 26.81 -4.39 -9.87
CA ALA A 471 25.45 -4.47 -10.40
C ALA A 471 24.49 -3.59 -9.58
N THR A 472 23.61 -2.84 -10.25
CA THR A 472 22.69 -1.88 -9.63
C THR A 472 21.26 -2.19 -10.00
N TYR A 473 20.37 -2.10 -9.01
CA TYR A 473 18.94 -2.34 -9.15
C TYR A 473 18.17 -1.17 -8.55
N THR A 474 16.98 -0.88 -9.07
CA THR A 474 16.10 0.14 -8.51
C THR A 474 14.67 -0.35 -8.38
N GLY A 475 14.01 0.00 -7.29
CA GLY A 475 12.62 -0.33 -6.99
C GLY A 475 11.90 0.87 -6.38
N THR A 476 10.57 0.80 -6.34
CA THR A 476 9.74 1.83 -5.69
C THR A 476 8.83 1.16 -4.68
N THR A 477 8.76 1.65 -3.45
CA THR A 477 7.88 1.04 -2.45
C THR A 477 6.43 1.10 -2.88
N GLY A 478 5.77 -0.05 -2.88
CA GLY A 478 4.35 -0.15 -3.24
C GLY A 478 3.43 0.31 -2.10
N THR A 479 2.13 0.10 -2.27
CA THR A 479 1.09 0.54 -1.32
C THR A 479 1.32 0.05 0.13
N GLY A 480 1.93 -1.13 0.32
CA GLY A 480 2.30 -1.65 1.64
C GLY A 480 3.56 -1.03 2.29
N GLY A 481 4.15 -0.02 1.65
CA GLY A 481 5.37 0.65 2.10
C GLY A 481 6.63 -0.21 1.99
N SER A 482 6.64 -1.22 1.13
CA SER A 482 7.79 -2.09 0.95
C SER A 482 8.08 -2.36 -0.54
N TYR A 483 9.31 -2.78 -0.82
CA TYR A 483 9.70 -3.32 -2.13
C TYR A 483 10.70 -4.46 -1.91
N THR A 484 10.48 -5.59 -2.57
CA THR A 484 11.37 -6.74 -2.50
C THR A 484 12.14 -6.86 -3.80
N PHE A 485 13.47 -6.81 -3.71
CA PHE A 485 14.38 -7.18 -4.77
C PHE A 485 14.61 -8.69 -4.70
N THR A 486 14.09 -9.42 -5.68
CA THR A 486 14.22 -10.88 -5.74
C THR A 486 15.44 -11.30 -6.57
N GLU A 487 15.83 -12.58 -6.46
CA GLU A 487 16.81 -13.20 -7.36
C GLU A 487 18.19 -12.52 -7.32
N LEU A 488 18.57 -12.00 -6.15
CA LEU A 488 19.84 -11.32 -5.97
C LEU A 488 20.96 -12.32 -5.73
N LYS A 489 22.09 -12.10 -6.39
CA LYS A 489 23.34 -12.81 -6.08
C LYS A 489 23.69 -12.62 -4.59
N PRO A 490 23.99 -13.69 -3.83
CA PRO A 490 24.38 -13.57 -2.44
C PRO A 490 25.67 -12.74 -2.29
N GLY A 491 25.73 -11.90 -1.26
CA GLY A 491 26.84 -10.98 -1.06
C GLY A 491 26.43 -9.65 -0.42
N ALA A 492 27.38 -8.71 -0.34
CA ALA A 492 27.15 -7.42 0.30
C ALA A 492 26.58 -6.38 -0.69
N TYR A 493 25.56 -5.64 -0.25
CA TYR A 493 24.87 -4.62 -1.03
C TYR A 493 24.89 -3.25 -0.34
N GLU A 494 25.08 -2.18 -1.12
CA GLU A 494 24.79 -0.80 -0.71
C GLU A 494 23.31 -0.49 -0.96
N ILE A 495 22.66 0.25 -0.06
CA ILE A 495 21.26 0.69 -0.14
C ILE A 495 21.23 2.22 -0.11
N ARG A 496 20.49 2.84 -1.03
CA ARG A 496 20.34 4.30 -1.14
C ARG A 496 18.93 4.71 -1.51
N GLU A 497 18.37 5.68 -0.79
CA GLU A 497 17.13 6.34 -1.20
C GLU A 497 17.41 7.40 -2.29
N LEU A 498 16.81 7.20 -3.47
CA LEU A 498 16.89 8.12 -4.60
C LEU A 498 15.88 9.25 -4.49
N SER A 499 14.67 8.96 -4.00
CA SER A 499 13.64 9.96 -3.68
C SER A 499 12.73 9.46 -2.55
N ALA A 500 12.33 10.37 -1.68
CA ALA A 500 11.35 10.11 -0.63
C ALA A 500 9.94 9.97 -1.20
N PRO A 501 9.03 9.35 -0.43
CA PRO A 501 7.58 9.53 -0.57
C PRO A 501 7.18 11.01 -0.56
N GLU A 502 6.06 11.34 -1.22
CA GLU A 502 5.50 12.70 -1.23
C GLU A 502 5.12 13.16 0.17
N GLY A 503 5.66 14.29 0.64
CA GLY A 503 5.43 14.77 2.02
C GLY A 503 6.49 14.33 3.03
N TRP A 504 7.55 13.61 2.61
CA TRP A 504 8.66 13.19 3.48
C TRP A 504 10.01 13.73 3.00
N GLU A 505 10.92 13.97 3.95
CA GLU A 505 12.30 14.35 3.61
C GLU A 505 13.10 13.12 3.14
N ARG A 506 13.89 13.30 2.07
CA ARG A 506 14.75 12.25 1.51
C ARG A 506 15.97 12.01 2.37
N ASP A 507 16.19 10.76 2.76
CA ASP A 507 17.42 10.33 3.40
C ASP A 507 18.59 10.34 2.41
N SER A 508 19.68 10.99 2.80
CA SER A 508 20.90 11.09 2.00
C SER A 508 21.95 10.05 2.34
N GLN A 509 21.75 9.27 3.41
CA GLN A 509 22.68 8.26 3.86
C GLN A 509 22.71 7.07 2.89
N THR A 510 23.83 6.36 2.92
CA THR A 510 24.00 5.08 2.23
C THR A 510 24.25 4.02 3.29
N TYR A 511 23.49 2.93 3.19
CA TYR A 511 23.55 1.82 4.13
C TYR A 511 24.11 0.58 3.44
N THR A 512 24.44 -0.44 4.22
CA THR A 512 24.89 -1.73 3.69
C THR A 512 24.16 -2.88 4.36
N THR A 513 23.87 -3.92 3.60
CA THR A 513 23.37 -5.20 4.10
C THR A 513 24.05 -6.37 3.39
N THR A 514 23.85 -7.59 3.85
CA THR A 514 24.31 -8.82 3.17
C THR A 514 23.10 -9.66 2.80
N VAL A 515 22.97 -9.98 1.51
CA VAL A 515 22.01 -10.96 1.00
C VAL A 515 22.61 -12.35 1.18
N VAL A 516 21.82 -13.27 1.72
CA VAL A 516 22.22 -14.66 2.01
C VAL A 516 21.43 -15.58 1.07
N ALA A 517 22.08 -16.61 0.55
CA ALA A 517 21.42 -17.62 -0.28
C ALA A 517 20.27 -18.28 0.50
N GLY A 518 19.11 -18.43 -0.13
CA GLY A 518 17.95 -19.07 0.50
C GLY A 518 17.10 -18.18 1.41
N ASP A 519 17.50 -16.94 1.64
CA ASP A 519 16.85 -16.06 2.62
C ASP A 519 16.37 -14.73 1.98
N CYS A 520 15.25 -14.21 2.48
CA CYS A 520 14.82 -12.84 2.24
C CYS A 520 15.24 -11.92 3.39
N VAL A 521 16.31 -11.16 3.19
CA VAL A 521 16.83 -10.21 4.18
C VAL A 521 15.98 -8.95 4.19
N THR A 522 15.55 -8.48 5.36
CA THR A 522 14.74 -7.25 5.48
C THR A 522 15.59 -6.09 6.01
N TYR A 523 15.45 -4.92 5.39
CA TYR A 523 16.06 -3.66 5.83
C TYR A 523 15.03 -2.53 5.90
N THR A 524 14.94 -1.85 7.05
CA THR A 524 13.97 -0.76 7.26
C THR A 524 14.63 0.61 7.07
N LEU A 525 14.08 1.41 6.15
CA LEU A 525 14.43 2.81 5.90
C LEU A 525 13.37 3.76 6.46
N LYS A 526 13.80 4.77 7.22
CA LYS A 526 12.90 5.72 7.90
C LYS A 526 13.03 7.10 7.27
N ASN A 527 11.91 7.78 7.03
CA ASN A 527 11.92 9.20 6.66
C ASN A 527 11.10 9.99 7.67
N GLU A 528 11.50 11.23 7.87
CA GLU A 528 10.78 12.19 8.68
C GLU A 528 9.82 12.97 7.78
N ALA A 529 8.57 13.18 8.23
CA ALA A 529 7.58 13.97 7.51
C ALA A 529 8.08 15.41 7.31
N LEU A 530 7.76 16.03 6.18
CA LEU A 530 8.04 17.43 5.95
C LEU A 530 7.15 18.28 6.87
N PRO A 531 7.70 19.33 7.51
CA PRO A 531 6.95 20.18 8.42
C PRO A 531 5.91 21.03 7.69
N GLY A 532 5.03 21.66 8.47
CA GLY A 532 4.15 22.71 7.97
C GLY A 532 4.32 24.02 8.74
N LEU A 533 3.87 25.11 8.14
CA LEU A 533 3.77 26.43 8.77
C LEU A 533 2.34 26.94 8.66
N LYS A 534 1.76 27.29 9.80
CA LYS A 534 0.48 27.97 9.89
C LYS A 534 0.68 29.37 10.44
N ILE A 535 0.20 30.38 9.74
CA ILE A 535 0.20 31.78 10.18
C ILE A 535 -1.24 32.12 10.53
N ILE A 536 -1.45 32.67 11.73
CA ILE A 536 -2.78 33.07 12.20
C ILE A 536 -2.74 34.56 12.52
N LYS A 537 -3.64 35.30 11.89
CA LYS A 537 -3.71 36.75 12.03
C LYS A 537 -4.93 37.18 12.81
N TYR A 538 -4.71 38.01 13.83
CA TYR A 538 -5.74 38.55 14.68
C TYR A 538 -5.76 40.08 14.70
N ASP A 539 -6.93 40.63 14.99
CA ASP A 539 -7.05 41.96 15.56
C ASP A 539 -6.62 41.92 17.05
N ARG A 540 -5.89 42.94 17.51
CA ARG A 540 -5.29 42.92 18.86
C ARG A 540 -6.34 43.08 19.96
N GLU A 541 -7.40 43.84 19.72
CA GLU A 541 -8.39 44.17 20.76
C GLU A 541 -9.53 43.15 20.82
N SER A 542 -10.13 42.83 19.70
CA SER A 542 -11.26 41.90 19.59
C SER A 542 -10.81 40.43 19.63
N HIS A 543 -9.56 40.14 19.26
CA HIS A 543 -9.06 38.79 19.00
C HIS A 543 -9.82 38.05 17.90
N GLU A 544 -10.53 38.78 17.03
CA GLU A 544 -11.13 38.22 15.82
C GLU A 544 -10.05 37.97 14.76
N THR A 545 -10.23 36.92 13.98
CA THR A 545 -9.32 36.55 12.89
C THR A 545 -9.46 37.52 11.72
N MET A 546 -8.35 37.89 11.09
CA MET A 546 -8.36 38.86 9.99
C MET A 546 -8.10 38.18 8.63
N PRO A 547 -9.13 38.05 7.77
CA PRO A 547 -8.97 37.58 6.40
C PRO A 547 -8.39 38.67 5.49
N GLY A 548 -7.74 38.28 4.39
CA GLY A 548 -7.25 39.21 3.37
C GLY A 548 -5.90 39.88 3.66
N VAL A 549 -5.23 39.52 4.76
CA VAL A 549 -3.94 40.10 5.17
C VAL A 549 -2.82 39.45 4.37
N THR A 550 -1.98 40.25 3.73
CA THR A 550 -0.88 39.76 2.89
C THR A 550 0.43 39.67 3.66
N PHE A 551 1.03 38.47 3.65
CA PHE A 551 2.33 38.15 4.21
C PHE A 551 3.32 37.79 3.12
N ARG A 552 4.54 38.33 3.22
CA ARG A 552 5.69 37.89 2.44
C ARG A 552 6.50 36.88 3.22
N ILE A 553 6.82 35.75 2.59
CA ILE A 553 7.47 34.61 3.24
C ILE A 553 8.78 34.29 2.54
N TRP A 554 9.84 34.08 3.32
CA TRP A 554 11.15 33.61 2.86
C TRP A 554 11.56 32.33 3.60
N ARG A 555 12.35 31.47 2.95
CA ARG A 555 13.06 30.35 3.58
C ARG A 555 14.56 30.52 3.36
N ASP A 556 15.35 30.57 4.43
CA ASP A 556 16.81 30.70 4.39
C ASP A 556 17.30 31.87 3.49
N GLY A 557 16.52 32.95 3.46
CA GLY A 557 16.77 34.14 2.64
C GLY A 557 16.24 34.08 1.20
N GLU A 558 15.74 32.93 0.73
CA GLU A 558 15.05 32.78 -0.56
C GLU A 558 13.58 33.21 -0.45
N LEU A 559 13.12 34.10 -1.31
CA LEU A 559 11.72 34.54 -1.34
C LEU A 559 10.83 33.41 -1.88
N LEU A 560 9.85 32.98 -1.09
CA LEU A 560 8.82 32.04 -1.52
C LEU A 560 7.68 32.75 -2.24
N GLY A 561 7.26 33.91 -1.73
CA GLY A 561 6.22 34.73 -2.34
C GLY A 561 5.41 35.53 -1.34
N ASP A 562 4.31 36.09 -1.84
CA ASP A 562 3.28 36.79 -1.07
C ASP A 562 2.05 35.88 -0.96
N TYR A 563 1.52 35.74 0.26
CA TYR A 563 0.42 34.84 0.61
C TYR A 563 -0.62 35.64 1.40
N GLU A 564 -1.89 35.37 1.17
CA GLU A 564 -3.00 36.10 1.78
C GLU A 564 -3.74 35.20 2.78
N THR A 565 -4.11 35.75 3.94
CA THR A 565 -4.93 35.00 4.90
C THR A 565 -6.30 34.70 4.34
N ASP A 566 -6.76 33.47 4.55
CA ASP A 566 -8.07 33.00 4.10
C ASP A 566 -9.23 33.58 4.93
N ALA A 567 -10.46 33.10 4.70
CA ALA A 567 -11.66 33.55 5.42
C ALA A 567 -11.61 33.29 6.95
N LEU A 568 -10.73 32.40 7.41
CA LEU A 568 -10.49 32.11 8.82
C LEU A 568 -9.30 32.90 9.38
N GLY A 569 -8.69 33.79 8.58
CA GLY A 569 -7.52 34.56 8.95
C GLY A 569 -6.23 33.73 9.00
N GLU A 570 -6.16 32.64 8.23
CA GLU A 570 -5.06 31.68 8.26
C GLU A 570 -4.31 31.60 6.92
N ILE A 571 -2.99 31.34 6.98
CA ILE A 571 -2.21 30.83 5.85
C ILE A 571 -1.63 29.49 6.27
N LEU A 572 -1.89 28.44 5.49
CA LEU A 572 -1.33 27.11 5.72
C LEU A 572 -0.37 26.73 4.58
N LEU A 573 0.88 26.50 4.93
CA LEU A 573 1.89 25.90 4.07
C LEU A 573 2.15 24.47 4.55
N THR A 574 1.86 23.47 3.73
CA THR A 574 2.19 22.06 4.00
C THR A 574 3.47 21.65 3.28
N ASP A 575 4.03 20.50 3.65
CA ASP A 575 5.18 19.87 2.99
C ASP A 575 6.37 20.82 2.81
N CYS A 576 6.56 21.69 3.79
CA CYS A 576 7.57 22.72 3.79
C CYS A 576 8.94 22.07 3.87
N ARG A 577 9.88 22.48 3.01
CA ARG A 577 11.27 22.04 3.17
C ARG A 577 11.82 22.57 4.50
N PRO A 578 12.61 21.77 5.24
CA PRO A 578 13.30 22.24 6.44
C PRO A 578 14.13 23.50 6.17
N GLY A 579 14.19 24.38 7.16
CA GLY A 579 14.87 25.68 7.04
C GLY A 579 14.30 26.72 8.00
N THR A 580 14.89 27.91 7.99
CA THR A 580 14.38 29.05 8.77
C THR A 580 13.44 29.90 7.91
N TYR A 581 12.18 29.97 8.34
CA TYR A 581 11.15 30.74 7.68
C TYR A 581 11.04 32.12 8.32
N ARG A 582 11.08 33.16 7.49
CA ARG A 582 10.85 34.54 7.89
C ARG A 582 9.53 35.00 7.29
N VAL A 583 8.64 35.52 8.12
CA VAL A 583 7.29 35.95 7.75
C VAL A 583 7.14 37.43 8.09
N GLN A 584 6.77 38.25 7.11
CA GLN A 584 6.59 39.69 7.29
C GLN A 584 5.25 40.13 6.74
N GLU A 585 4.46 40.86 7.52
CA GLU A 585 3.24 41.50 7.02
C GLU A 585 3.60 42.62 6.04
N VAL A 586 2.88 42.66 4.92
CA VAL A 586 3.07 43.65 3.85
C VAL A 586 1.84 44.53 3.67
N ASP A 587 0.65 43.97 3.82
CA ASP A 587 -0.62 44.68 3.66
C ASP A 587 -1.68 44.14 4.62
N THR A 588 -2.45 45.03 5.23
CA THR A 588 -3.47 44.68 6.22
C THR A 588 -4.76 44.16 5.61
N GLY A 589 -4.92 44.20 4.28
CA GLY A 589 -6.14 43.78 3.59
C GLY A 589 -7.32 44.74 3.74
N ASP A 590 -7.23 45.70 4.66
CA ASP A 590 -8.23 46.73 4.92
C ASP A 590 -7.63 48.09 5.25
N SER A 591 -8.49 49.11 5.33
CA SER A 591 -8.10 50.47 5.73
C SER A 591 -8.15 50.70 7.24
N GLY A 592 -8.77 49.80 8.00
CA GLY A 592 -9.09 49.98 9.41
C GLY A 592 -7.96 49.65 10.38
N HIS A 593 -6.99 48.84 9.98
CA HIS A 593 -5.88 48.41 10.83
C HIS A 593 -4.55 49.10 10.50
N LEU A 594 -3.64 49.09 11.48
CA LEU A 594 -2.25 49.51 11.34
C LEU A 594 -1.39 48.30 10.97
N ALA A 595 -0.58 48.45 9.91
CA ALA A 595 0.34 47.40 9.50
C ALA A 595 1.49 47.23 10.50
N ASP A 596 1.74 45.99 10.95
CA ASP A 596 2.94 45.64 11.73
C ASP A 596 3.95 44.90 10.84
N SER A 597 4.85 45.67 10.21
CA SER A 597 5.89 45.12 9.33
C SER A 597 7.05 44.43 10.07
N THR A 598 6.96 44.23 11.39
CA THR A 598 7.98 43.51 12.15
C THR A 598 7.98 42.03 11.76
N PRO A 599 9.06 41.51 11.15
CA PRO A 599 9.11 40.11 10.75
C PRO A 599 9.19 39.19 11.98
N GLN A 600 8.58 38.01 11.89
CA GLN A 600 8.83 36.89 12.80
C GLN A 600 9.60 35.79 12.07
N GLU A 601 10.42 35.04 12.79
CA GLU A 601 11.19 33.91 12.25
C GLU A 601 10.88 32.62 13.01
N ILE A 602 10.86 31.50 12.30
CA ILE A 602 10.66 30.18 12.88
C ILE A 602 11.50 29.14 12.14
N GLU A 603 12.17 28.26 12.89
CA GLU A 603 12.92 27.13 12.33
C GLU A 603 11.98 25.92 12.20
N LEU A 604 11.87 25.38 11.00
CA LEU A 604 11.16 24.14 10.68
C LEU A 604 12.18 23.03 10.40
N LYS A 605 11.97 21.86 11.02
CA LYS A 605 12.77 20.64 10.85
C LYS A 605 11.88 19.52 10.34
N ALA A 606 12.45 18.57 9.61
CA ALA A 606 11.72 17.34 9.31
C ALA A 606 11.32 16.65 10.63
N GLY A 607 10.13 16.04 10.61
CA GLY A 607 9.49 15.44 11.77
C GLY A 607 8.75 16.44 12.67
N ASP A 608 8.89 17.76 12.47
CA ASP A 608 7.98 18.71 13.12
C ASP A 608 6.56 18.54 12.56
N SER A 609 5.56 18.77 13.41
CA SER A 609 4.19 19.00 12.95
C SER A 609 4.02 20.39 12.34
N ILE A 610 2.79 20.79 12.06
CA ILE A 610 2.50 22.17 11.64
C ILE A 610 2.83 23.11 12.82
N LYS A 611 3.84 23.96 12.64
CA LYS A 611 4.19 25.01 13.60
C LYS A 611 3.42 26.27 13.32
N GLU A 612 3.11 27.03 14.37
CA GLU A 612 2.25 28.21 14.29
C GLU A 612 3.00 29.51 14.57
N LEU A 613 2.67 30.55 13.81
CA LEU A 613 3.04 31.94 14.08
C LEU A 613 1.78 32.80 14.25
N TYR A 614 1.83 33.70 15.21
CA TYR A 614 0.71 34.56 15.57
C TYR A 614 1.07 36.02 15.32
N PHE A 615 0.23 36.70 14.54
CA PHE A 615 0.38 38.14 14.24
C PHE A 615 -0.85 38.90 14.72
N PHE A 616 -0.63 40.16 15.12
CA PHE A 616 -1.66 41.01 15.70
C PHE A 616 -1.54 42.43 15.14
N ASN A 617 -2.64 42.97 14.64
CA ASN A 617 -2.69 44.38 14.24
C ASN A 617 -3.59 45.15 15.18
N ASP A 618 -3.21 46.40 15.37
CA ASP A 618 -4.02 47.36 16.10
C ASP A 618 -4.99 48.06 15.14
N GLN A 619 -6.18 48.40 15.60
CA GLN A 619 -7.12 49.25 14.89
C GLN A 619 -6.62 50.70 14.87
N LYS A 620 -6.87 51.38 13.77
CA LYS A 620 -6.67 52.82 13.67
C LYS A 620 -7.61 53.55 14.62
N PRO A 621 -7.15 54.61 15.30
CA PRO A 621 -7.99 55.36 16.21
C PRO A 621 -9.12 56.15 15.51
N GLY A 622 -9.99 56.72 16.34
CA GLY A 622 -11.05 57.61 15.91
C GLY A 622 -11.32 58.77 16.88
N ILE A 623 -12.14 59.73 16.45
CA ILE A 623 -12.66 60.82 17.27
C ILE A 623 -14.18 60.74 17.27
N TRP A 624 -14.77 60.64 18.46
CA TRP A 624 -16.19 60.83 18.68
C TRP A 624 -16.41 62.13 19.45
N LEU A 625 -17.03 63.11 18.82
CA LEU A 625 -17.30 64.42 19.39
C LEU A 625 -18.80 64.60 19.58
N VAL A 626 -19.22 65.04 20.77
CA VAL A 626 -20.62 65.41 21.06
C VAL A 626 -20.69 66.90 21.42
N LYS A 627 -21.55 67.63 20.73
CA LYS A 627 -21.80 69.05 20.96
C LYS A 627 -23.08 69.26 21.74
N VAL A 628 -22.98 69.93 22.89
CA VAL A 628 -24.13 70.19 23.78
C VAL A 628 -24.19 71.62 24.27
N ASP A 629 -25.35 72.00 24.83
CA ASP A 629 -25.56 73.27 25.51
C ASP A 629 -24.84 73.28 26.87
N SER A 630 -24.06 74.32 27.16
CA SER A 630 -23.30 74.42 28.41
C SER A 630 -24.18 74.52 29.66
N ALA A 631 -25.41 75.04 29.52
CA ALA A 631 -26.35 75.17 30.63
C ALA A 631 -27.25 73.93 30.77
N ASN A 632 -27.38 73.12 29.71
CA ASN A 632 -28.12 71.86 29.74
C ASN A 632 -27.42 70.79 28.86
N PRO A 633 -26.50 70.00 29.43
CA PRO A 633 -25.75 68.98 28.69
C PRO A 633 -26.59 67.88 28.03
N SER A 634 -27.87 67.73 28.38
CA SER A 634 -28.79 66.82 27.67
C SER A 634 -29.37 67.41 26.38
N LYS A 635 -29.15 68.70 26.13
CA LYS A 635 -29.56 69.37 24.89
C LYS A 635 -28.38 69.39 23.92
N VAL A 636 -28.44 68.51 22.93
CA VAL A 636 -27.46 68.43 21.85
C VAL A 636 -27.60 69.61 20.87
N ILE A 637 -26.51 69.94 20.17
CA ILE A 637 -26.45 71.06 19.22
C ILE A 637 -26.09 70.54 17.83
N PRO A 638 -27.09 70.45 16.93
CA PRO A 638 -26.85 70.10 15.52
C PRO A 638 -26.32 71.30 14.72
N ASN A 639 -25.67 71.02 13.59
CA ASN A 639 -25.15 71.99 12.63
C ASN A 639 -23.98 72.87 13.10
N ALA A 640 -23.28 72.51 14.19
CA ALA A 640 -22.03 73.15 14.58
C ALA A 640 -20.89 72.67 13.68
N LYS A 641 -20.07 73.59 13.16
CA LYS A 641 -18.97 73.29 12.23
C LYS A 641 -17.63 73.24 12.95
N PHE A 642 -16.85 72.21 12.66
CA PHE A 642 -15.51 71.99 13.19
C PHE A 642 -14.50 71.81 12.06
N ARG A 643 -13.27 72.28 12.25
CA ARG A 643 -12.10 71.90 11.44
C ARG A 643 -11.24 70.94 12.23
N ILE A 644 -10.88 69.81 11.61
CA ILE A 644 -10.03 68.79 12.20
C ILE A 644 -8.84 68.54 11.27
N GLU A 645 -7.64 68.61 11.82
CA GLU A 645 -6.37 68.38 11.11
C GLU A 645 -5.36 67.69 12.02
N ALA A 646 -4.58 66.74 11.47
CA ALA A 646 -3.45 66.16 12.19
C ALA A 646 -2.31 67.18 12.25
N VAL A 647 -1.63 67.26 13.39
CA VAL A 647 -0.52 68.20 13.64
C VAL A 647 0.65 67.94 12.69
N ASP A 648 0.87 66.69 12.30
CA ASP A 648 1.92 66.28 11.36
C ASP A 648 1.51 66.40 9.88
N GLY A 649 0.27 66.77 9.60
CA GLY A 649 -0.29 66.90 8.26
C GLY A 649 -0.74 65.59 7.61
N SER A 650 -0.78 64.47 8.34
CA SER A 650 -1.25 63.17 7.83
C SER A 650 -2.75 63.11 7.51
N PHE A 651 -3.55 64.02 8.09
CA PHE A 651 -4.99 64.10 7.89
C PHE A 651 -5.47 65.56 7.92
N GLY A 652 -6.47 65.89 7.09
CA GLY A 652 -7.04 67.23 7.03
C GLY A 652 -6.09 68.29 6.45
N PRO A 653 -6.40 69.59 6.59
CA PRO A 653 -7.59 70.13 7.26
C PRO A 653 -8.89 69.77 6.54
N ALA A 654 -9.84 69.23 7.30
CA ALA A 654 -11.17 68.90 6.82
C ALA A 654 -12.24 69.52 7.73
N GLU A 655 -13.35 69.97 7.14
CA GLU A 655 -14.49 70.54 7.87
C GLU A 655 -15.59 69.50 8.07
N PHE A 656 -16.11 69.43 9.28
CA PHE A 656 -17.17 68.53 9.71
C PHE A 656 -18.29 69.30 10.37
N VAL A 657 -19.51 68.78 10.29
CA VAL A 657 -20.70 69.42 10.84
C VAL A 657 -21.40 68.43 11.77
N THR A 658 -21.77 68.87 12.97
CA THR A 658 -22.50 68.01 13.90
C THR A 658 -23.86 67.63 13.33
N ASP A 659 -24.21 66.35 13.44
CA ASP A 659 -25.45 65.79 12.94
C ASP A 659 -26.68 66.20 13.79
N GLN A 660 -27.84 65.60 13.56
CA GLN A 660 -29.07 65.89 14.32
C GLN A 660 -28.97 65.54 15.81
N ASN A 661 -28.08 64.62 16.18
CA ASN A 661 -27.78 64.24 17.55
C ASN A 661 -26.66 65.11 18.14
N GLY A 662 -26.15 66.08 17.39
CA GLY A 662 -25.04 66.95 17.79
C GLY A 662 -23.69 66.24 17.76
N GLU A 663 -23.54 65.16 16.99
CA GLU A 663 -22.37 64.29 17.00
C GLU A 663 -21.53 64.42 15.72
N ILE A 664 -20.22 64.18 15.86
CA ILE A 664 -19.28 63.91 14.77
C ILE A 664 -18.57 62.60 15.13
N ASP A 665 -18.65 61.63 14.24
CA ASP A 665 -17.96 60.34 14.35
C ASP A 665 -16.95 60.20 13.21
N LEU A 666 -15.67 60.12 13.56
CA LEU A 666 -14.56 59.92 12.63
C LEU A 666 -13.80 58.68 13.04
N SER A 667 -13.83 57.66 12.18
CA SER A 667 -13.08 56.42 12.33
C SER A 667 -11.84 56.38 11.44
N GLU A 668 -10.98 55.38 11.67
CA GLU A 668 -9.83 55.03 10.81
C GLU A 668 -8.80 56.16 10.61
N LEU A 669 -8.63 57.01 11.62
CA LEU A 669 -7.68 58.11 11.60
C LEU A 669 -6.24 57.58 11.82
N PRO A 670 -5.22 58.14 11.15
CA PRO A 670 -3.82 57.90 11.53
C PRO A 670 -3.56 58.20 13.01
N THR A 671 -2.65 57.45 13.65
CA THR A 671 -2.21 57.77 15.02
C THR A 671 -1.45 59.09 15.05
N GLY A 672 -1.53 59.81 16.18
CA GLY A 672 -0.84 61.08 16.35
C GLY A 672 -1.71 62.17 16.99
N ALA A 673 -1.19 63.39 16.99
CA ALA A 673 -1.87 64.54 17.58
C ALA A 673 -2.78 65.24 16.55
N TYR A 674 -3.99 65.60 16.94
CA TYR A 674 -5.00 66.28 16.13
C TYR A 674 -5.40 67.61 16.75
N VAL A 675 -5.54 68.64 15.92
CA VAL A 675 -6.10 69.93 16.29
C VAL A 675 -7.58 69.96 15.89
N VAL A 676 -8.45 70.19 16.87
CA VAL A 676 -9.89 70.37 16.67
C VAL A 676 -10.25 71.82 16.97
N THR A 677 -10.80 72.52 15.99
CA THR A 677 -11.19 73.94 16.08
C THR A 677 -12.68 74.09 15.75
N GLU A 678 -13.47 74.70 16.63
CA GLU A 678 -14.85 75.09 16.31
C GLU A 678 -14.82 76.32 15.39
N LEU A 679 -15.57 76.28 14.28
CA LEU A 679 -15.62 77.34 13.28
C LEU A 679 -16.92 78.14 13.35
N ASP A 680 -18.05 77.47 13.57
CA ASP A 680 -19.38 78.07 13.56
C ASP A 680 -20.34 77.26 14.43
N CYS A 681 -21.22 77.93 15.16
CA CYS A 681 -22.20 77.29 16.04
C CYS A 681 -23.49 78.13 16.08
N PRO A 682 -24.43 77.91 15.13
CA PRO A 682 -25.59 78.78 14.95
C PRO A 682 -26.45 78.93 16.22
N GLY A 683 -26.70 80.17 16.64
CA GLY A 683 -27.50 80.49 17.84
C GLY A 683 -26.73 80.37 19.17
N TYR A 684 -25.44 80.04 19.11
CA TYR A 684 -24.55 79.88 20.25
C TYR A 684 -23.34 80.82 20.13
N ILE A 685 -22.69 81.11 21.27
CA ILE A 685 -21.37 81.76 21.29
C ILE A 685 -20.34 80.69 20.96
N ILE A 686 -19.48 80.92 19.96
CA ILE A 686 -18.41 79.98 19.58
C ILE A 686 -17.30 79.93 20.63
N ASP A 687 -16.73 78.75 20.85
CA ASP A 687 -15.51 78.56 21.62
C ASP A 687 -14.29 78.65 20.69
N GLU A 688 -13.55 79.76 20.75
CA GLU A 688 -12.37 79.99 19.90
C GLU A 688 -11.13 79.18 20.34
N ALA A 689 -11.20 78.43 21.44
CA ALA A 689 -10.09 77.62 21.91
C ALA A 689 -9.85 76.37 21.01
N GLN A 690 -8.60 76.17 20.61
CA GLN A 690 -8.19 74.94 19.94
C GLN A 690 -7.94 73.84 20.97
N ARG A 691 -8.39 72.61 20.67
CA ARG A 691 -8.06 71.42 21.45
C ARG A 691 -7.10 70.54 20.69
N ILE A 692 -6.01 70.13 21.34
CA ILE A 692 -5.06 69.15 20.81
C ILE A 692 -5.34 67.81 21.45
N ILE A 693 -5.58 66.79 20.64
CA ILE A 693 -5.96 65.44 21.05
C ILE A 693 -4.89 64.47 20.56
N GLN A 694 -4.28 63.71 21.47
CA GLN A 694 -3.41 62.60 21.11
C GLN A 694 -4.26 61.35 20.88
N LEU A 695 -4.14 60.73 19.71
CA LEU A 695 -4.78 59.47 19.34
C LEU A 695 -3.74 58.35 19.27
N GLU A 696 -3.89 57.36 20.14
CA GLU A 696 -3.11 56.12 20.14
C GLU A 696 -3.88 54.99 19.45
N ALA A 697 -3.19 53.94 19.01
CA ALA A 697 -3.83 52.78 18.39
C ALA A 697 -4.89 52.13 19.30
N ASN A 698 -5.93 51.52 18.72
CA ASN A 698 -7.10 50.94 19.39
C ASN A 698 -7.91 51.95 20.26
N GLN A 699 -7.82 53.25 19.98
CA GLN A 699 -8.53 54.27 20.76
C GLN A 699 -9.55 55.04 19.94
N THR A 700 -10.81 55.06 20.39
CA THR A 700 -11.76 56.11 19.99
C THR A 700 -11.83 57.18 21.07
N ALA A 701 -11.24 58.33 20.80
CA ALA A 701 -11.21 59.43 21.76
C ALA A 701 -12.56 60.15 21.78
N ARG A 702 -13.22 60.15 22.94
CA ARG A 702 -14.57 60.71 23.12
C ARG A 702 -14.52 62.07 23.82
N PHE A 703 -15.09 63.10 23.20
CA PHE A 703 -15.07 64.46 23.75
C PHE A 703 -16.46 65.11 23.74
N VAL A 704 -16.70 65.94 24.77
CA VAL A 704 -17.86 66.81 24.83
C VAL A 704 -17.43 68.27 24.64
N PHE A 705 -18.08 68.96 23.70
CA PHE A 705 -17.89 70.38 23.44
C PHE A 705 -19.15 71.15 23.81
N THR A 706 -19.02 72.16 24.65
CA THR A 706 -20.16 72.91 25.19
C THR A 706 -20.14 74.36 24.73
N ASN A 707 -21.28 74.90 24.32
CA ASN A 707 -21.41 76.33 24.01
C ASN A 707 -22.59 76.92 24.79
N SER A 708 -22.48 78.20 25.12
CA SER A 708 -23.57 78.97 25.72
C SER A 708 -24.44 79.60 24.63
N VAL A 709 -25.75 79.57 24.81
CA VAL A 709 -26.71 80.24 23.90
C VAL A 709 -26.35 81.72 23.81
N GLN A 710 -26.45 82.30 22.61
CA GLN A 710 -26.24 83.74 22.45
C GLN A 710 -27.21 84.52 23.36
N PRO A 711 -26.72 85.51 24.12
CA PRO A 711 -27.59 86.31 24.97
C PRO A 711 -28.62 87.03 24.10
N SER A 712 -29.90 86.82 24.40
CA SER A 712 -30.99 87.58 23.80
C SER A 712 -31.41 88.70 24.74
N LEU A 713 -31.51 89.91 24.22
CA LEU A 713 -32.07 91.05 24.94
C LEU A 713 -33.54 91.20 24.56
N HIS A 714 -34.44 90.86 25.48
CA HIS A 714 -35.86 91.16 25.34
C HIS A 714 -36.17 92.49 26.01
N LEU A 715 -36.36 93.54 25.22
CA LEU A 715 -36.88 94.82 25.71
C LEU A 715 -38.40 94.73 25.83
N ILE A 716 -38.89 94.62 27.06
CA ILE A 716 -40.32 94.75 27.36
C ILE A 716 -40.63 96.18 27.82
N LYS A 717 -41.45 96.88 27.05
CA LYS A 717 -41.98 98.18 27.46
C LYS A 717 -43.21 97.96 28.31
N LEU A 718 -43.18 98.44 29.55
CA LEU A 718 -44.31 98.35 30.48
C LEU A 718 -44.92 99.75 30.69
N SER A 719 -46.25 99.83 30.80
CA SER A 719 -46.96 101.02 31.29
C SER A 719 -46.84 101.14 32.81
N ALA A 720 -47.24 102.30 33.36
CA ALA A 720 -47.18 102.57 34.80
C ALA A 720 -48.00 101.61 35.66
N ASP A 721 -48.98 100.90 35.07
CA ASP A 721 -49.79 99.86 35.70
C ASP A 721 -49.26 98.43 35.49
N GLY A 722 -48.10 98.27 34.83
CA GLY A 722 -47.45 96.99 34.58
C GLY A 722 -47.88 96.27 33.30
N SER A 723 -48.79 96.82 32.49
CA SER A 723 -49.20 96.19 31.22
C SER A 723 -48.15 96.35 30.11
N ARG A 724 -48.08 95.43 29.14
CA ARG A 724 -47.13 95.50 28.02
C ARG A 724 -47.59 96.53 26.98
N LEU A 725 -46.74 97.49 26.64
CA LEU A 725 -46.98 98.50 25.60
C LEU A 725 -46.42 98.02 24.25
N ALA A 726 -47.16 98.27 23.17
CA ALA A 726 -46.69 98.00 21.81
C ALA A 726 -45.64 99.02 21.35
N GLY A 727 -44.70 98.61 20.48
CA GLY A 727 -43.74 99.49 19.81
C GLY A 727 -42.31 99.47 20.35
N VAL A 728 -41.83 98.30 20.79
CA VAL A 728 -40.39 97.99 20.94
C VAL A 728 -40.10 96.69 20.23
#